data_AF-A0A1F5DLI3-F1
#
_entry.id   AF-A0A1F5DLI3-F1
#
_cell.length_a   1.000
_cell.length_b   1.000
_cell.length_c   1.000
_cell.angle_alpha   90.00
_cell.angle_beta   90.00
_cell.angle_gamma   90.00
#
_symmetry.space_group_name_H-M   'P 1'
#
loop_
_entity.id
_entity.type
_entity.pdbx_description
1 polymer ?
#
loop_
_entity_poly.entity_id
_entity_poly.type
_entity_poly.pdbx_seq_one_letter_code
_entity_poly.pdbx_strand_id
1 'polypeptide(L)'
;MEGFYDLLFEISNEYRHAILVLLKEKPLRVTDIAKQQHLTTQEISRHVSRLGEVGLTYKDIDGFYHLTPYGESIHILLEEFQFVSKHREYFVNHSIAHLQPEFVKRMGELSNSVKTSSLMGFLHFVDEAIREAKEYVWLQVDQYPLMSLGSIVDALKRGVRFRIIENKEMLSGPQISLESIEETQVLARARHSPLVERRIIEKADFYMLTSENKCAVAFPTQEGKYDYLGFTASDERSLRWCNDLFLNNWDRSAQREILPPPRFNELQLRTMPERDAHGEVVVEGQNNELDAYAVQDAVDNFDEVVLRGTFNFGTSAVNIGKSVHIRGEGRKDDIPSTKIYKKGWGFPFAEFDAIFKIKGEDANVTIENIHFTDFNCSCIYGFIGKSLKIINNMITLGTGYGRGWKYGRFGDLVTGIWLDTPKERFNEERNFTGGVSIEGNYLDFAFEDSTNASIPIAMAPLSRDSEHLPDLTNHEYYMGIGINVLNISGKVIIERNTILNMNARGISVTDNFASADVRIEQNVIKSEENGSYPFNGDEAGVGIFTQESFMYRRPGFNVVIEDNVIKLDKPNYCGIEVFGSEIDDKDVGALFSGSIFNNQIHLLNGLFGININSKNFEVSGNKISGNAFFGIQTTGLKKSKDADLKFKDNDVSELIVREPFFGRVRRRRPTE
;
A
#
# COMPACT_ATOMS: atom_id res chain seq x y z
N MET A 1 11.41 56.21 21.63
CA MET A 1 10.04 55.82 21.22
C MET A 1 9.35 56.89 20.40
N GLU A 2 9.57 58.19 20.66
CA GLU A 2 8.95 59.31 19.90
C GLU A 2 9.18 59.22 18.37
N GLY A 3 10.43 59.07 17.93
CA GLY A 3 10.75 58.97 16.49
C GLY A 3 10.16 57.77 15.73
N PHE A 4 9.70 56.71 16.41
CA PHE A 4 8.98 55.60 15.77
C PHE A 4 7.53 55.99 15.44
N TYR A 5 6.86 56.69 16.36
CA TYR A 5 5.49 57.15 16.14
C TYR A 5 5.44 58.27 15.10
N ASP A 6 6.44 59.16 15.10
CA ASP A 6 6.58 60.20 14.07
C ASP A 6 6.75 59.57 12.68
N LEU A 7 7.63 58.56 12.57
CA LEU A 7 7.81 57.80 11.34
C LEU A 7 6.50 57.19 10.83
N LEU A 8 5.76 56.46 11.69
CA LEU A 8 4.48 55.86 11.33
C LEU A 8 3.44 56.91 10.93
N PHE A 9 3.38 58.03 11.65
CA PHE A 9 2.48 59.13 11.32
C PHE A 9 2.81 59.74 9.96
N GLU A 10 4.09 59.91 9.65
CA GLU A 10 4.53 60.44 8.36
C GLU A 10 4.21 59.48 7.20
N ILE A 11 4.46 58.19 7.37
CA ILE A 11 4.24 57.21 6.30
C ILE A 11 2.76 56.83 6.12
N SER A 12 1.92 57.03 7.14
CA SER A 12 0.48 56.72 7.06
C SER A 12 -0.31 57.52 6.01
N ASN A 13 0.30 58.54 5.40
CA ASN A 13 -0.32 59.34 4.34
C ASN A 13 0.05 58.82 2.96
N GLU A 14 -0.97 58.57 2.13
CA GLU A 14 -0.85 57.98 0.80
C GLU A 14 0.13 58.71 -0.12
N TYR A 15 0.12 60.05 -0.14
CA TYR A 15 0.99 60.85 -1.02
C TYR A 15 2.45 60.79 -0.59
N ARG A 16 2.73 60.91 0.71
CA ARG A 16 4.10 60.77 1.23
C ARG A 16 4.65 59.39 0.96
N HIS A 17 3.84 58.36 1.16
CA HIS A 17 4.22 57.00 0.84
C HIS A 17 4.49 56.83 -0.67
N ALA A 18 3.61 57.32 -1.54
CA ALA A 18 3.78 57.23 -2.99
C ALA A 18 5.02 58.00 -3.49
N ILE A 19 5.37 59.11 -2.84
CA ILE A 19 6.62 59.83 -3.09
C ILE A 19 7.84 58.96 -2.78
N LEU A 20 7.86 58.22 -1.65
CA LEU A 20 8.96 57.32 -1.32
C LEU A 20 9.16 56.25 -2.40
N VAL A 21 8.06 55.68 -2.92
CA VAL A 21 8.08 54.70 -4.02
C VAL A 21 8.67 55.33 -5.30
N LEU A 22 8.24 56.54 -5.66
CA LEU A 22 8.77 57.23 -6.86
C LEU A 22 10.26 57.54 -6.74
N LEU A 23 10.71 57.95 -5.56
CA LEU A 23 12.10 58.30 -5.30
C LEU A 23 13.01 57.07 -5.19
N LYS A 24 12.45 55.88 -4.96
CA LYS A 24 13.21 54.62 -5.00
C LYS A 24 13.67 54.29 -6.42
N GLU A 25 12.82 54.57 -7.41
CA GLU A 25 13.13 54.32 -8.83
C GLU A 25 14.17 55.30 -9.37
N LYS A 26 13.98 56.60 -9.08
CA LYS A 26 14.94 57.64 -9.47
C LYS A 26 14.75 58.94 -8.69
N PRO A 27 15.79 59.78 -8.58
CA PRO A 27 15.67 61.12 -8.05
C PRO A 27 14.74 62.00 -8.92
N LEU A 28 13.88 62.79 -8.29
CA LEU A 28 12.89 63.63 -8.98
C LEU A 28 12.82 65.04 -8.41
N ARG A 29 12.46 66.02 -9.25
CA ARG A 29 12.12 67.38 -8.78
C ARG A 29 10.67 67.46 -8.33
N VAL A 30 10.35 68.44 -7.50
CA VAL A 30 8.98 68.71 -7.01
C VAL A 30 7.96 68.80 -8.16
N THR A 31 8.33 69.43 -9.28
CA THR A 31 7.48 69.56 -10.47
C THR A 31 7.18 68.22 -11.13
N ASP A 32 8.15 67.31 -11.14
CA ASP A 32 8.01 65.99 -11.76
C ASP A 32 7.15 65.08 -10.89
N ILE A 33 7.35 65.13 -9.57
CA ILE A 33 6.52 64.43 -8.58
C ILE A 33 5.08 64.95 -8.64
N ALA A 34 4.89 66.27 -8.66
CA ALA A 34 3.56 66.91 -8.76
C ALA A 34 2.79 66.46 -10.00
N LYS A 35 3.48 66.36 -11.15
CA LYS A 35 2.91 65.87 -12.39
C LYS A 35 2.48 64.40 -12.29
N GLN A 36 3.27 63.55 -11.63
CA GLN A 36 2.98 62.11 -11.50
C GLN A 36 1.89 61.83 -10.45
N GLN A 37 1.81 62.62 -9.39
CA GLN A 37 0.84 62.47 -8.29
C GLN A 37 -0.46 63.27 -8.51
N HIS A 38 -0.54 64.06 -9.59
CA HIS A 38 -1.66 64.97 -9.88
C HIS A 38 -1.97 65.96 -8.73
N LEU A 39 -0.92 66.44 -8.05
CA LEU A 39 -1.00 67.42 -6.96
C LEU A 39 -0.32 68.73 -7.33
N THR A 40 -0.59 69.80 -6.57
CA THR A 40 0.10 71.07 -6.76
C THR A 40 1.55 70.99 -6.27
N THR A 41 2.42 71.82 -6.86
CA THR A 41 3.83 71.93 -6.42
C THR A 41 3.95 72.32 -4.95
N GLN A 42 2.99 73.10 -4.42
CA GLN A 42 2.96 73.51 -3.01
C GLN A 42 2.67 72.33 -2.07
N GLU A 43 1.72 71.47 -2.44
CA GLU A 43 1.39 70.26 -1.67
C GLU A 43 2.56 69.28 -1.67
N ILE A 44 3.16 69.00 -2.83
CA ILE A 44 4.34 68.13 -2.91
C ILE A 44 5.49 68.71 -2.11
N SER A 45 5.76 70.02 -2.22
CA SER A 45 6.82 70.68 -1.43
C SER A 45 6.62 70.46 0.07
N ARG A 46 5.37 70.53 0.55
CA ARG A 46 5.05 70.24 1.95
C ARG A 46 5.30 68.77 2.30
N HIS A 47 4.92 67.83 1.44
CA HIS A 47 5.13 66.40 1.68
C HIS A 47 6.62 66.02 1.71
N VAL A 48 7.43 66.48 0.75
CA VAL A 48 8.87 66.17 0.73
C VAL A 48 9.64 66.85 1.85
N SER A 49 9.25 68.07 2.27
CA SER A 49 9.87 68.72 3.43
C SER A 49 9.62 67.91 4.71
N ARG A 50 8.38 67.45 4.94
CA ARG A 50 8.05 66.63 6.10
C ARG A 50 8.76 65.26 6.09
N LEU A 51 8.87 64.62 4.93
CA LEU A 51 9.69 63.41 4.77
C LEU A 51 11.18 63.69 5.05
N GLY A 52 11.68 64.88 4.72
CA GLY A 52 13.03 65.32 5.07
C GLY A 52 13.24 65.59 6.56
N GLU A 53 12.24 66.15 7.25
CA GLU A 53 12.28 66.39 8.71
C GLU A 53 12.45 65.10 9.52
N VAL A 54 11.83 64.00 9.07
CA VAL A 54 12.02 62.65 9.67
C VAL A 54 13.19 61.87 9.06
N GLY A 55 13.99 62.51 8.20
CA GLY A 55 15.23 61.95 7.66
C GLY A 55 15.05 60.91 6.55
N LEU A 56 13.88 60.78 5.95
CA LEU A 56 13.61 59.80 4.87
C LEU A 56 14.08 60.29 3.50
N THR A 57 14.09 61.61 3.28
CA THR A 57 14.52 62.21 2.00
C THR A 57 15.50 63.33 2.22
N TYR A 58 16.30 63.65 1.20
CA TYR A 58 17.12 64.86 1.16
C TYR A 58 17.06 65.48 -0.23
N LYS A 59 17.41 66.77 -0.31
CA LYS A 59 17.45 67.54 -1.56
C LYS A 59 18.91 67.84 -1.91
N ASP A 60 19.30 67.58 -3.16
CA ASP A 60 20.62 67.92 -3.66
C ASP A 60 20.73 69.38 -4.15
N ILE A 61 21.94 69.75 -4.58
CA ILE A 61 22.24 71.11 -5.08
C ILE A 61 21.51 71.44 -6.39
N ASP A 62 21.16 70.43 -7.19
CA ASP A 62 20.48 70.56 -8.48
C ASP A 62 18.94 70.53 -8.35
N GLY A 63 18.46 70.41 -7.11
CA GLY A 63 17.06 70.47 -6.72
C GLY A 63 16.30 69.16 -6.82
N PHE A 64 16.98 68.02 -7.01
CA PHE A 64 16.38 66.70 -6.99
C PHE A 64 16.25 66.19 -5.56
N TYR A 65 15.15 65.51 -5.30
CA TYR A 65 14.93 64.79 -4.06
C TYR A 65 15.38 63.35 -4.23
N HIS A 66 16.01 62.83 -3.18
CA HIS A 66 16.55 61.48 -3.08
C HIS A 66 16.05 60.82 -1.79
N LEU A 67 16.00 59.49 -1.77
CA LEU A 67 15.92 58.75 -0.51
C LEU A 67 17.26 58.84 0.23
N THR A 68 17.23 58.99 1.54
CA THR A 68 18.42 58.74 2.38
C THR A 68 18.63 57.23 2.53
N PRO A 69 19.80 56.75 2.99
CA PRO A 69 19.98 55.34 3.35
C PRO A 69 18.96 54.84 4.39
N TYR A 70 18.53 55.73 5.30
CA TYR A 70 17.44 55.45 6.24
C TYR A 70 16.11 55.32 5.51
N GLY A 71 15.78 56.24 4.61
CA GLY A 71 14.57 56.19 3.78
C GLY A 71 14.48 54.95 2.89
N GLU A 72 15.60 54.52 2.30
CA GLU A 72 15.66 53.26 1.55
C GLU A 72 15.39 52.05 2.43
N SER A 73 15.98 52.01 3.62
CA SER A 73 15.79 50.92 4.59
C SER A 73 14.33 50.85 5.04
N ILE A 74 13.72 51.98 5.36
CA ILE A 74 12.31 52.07 5.72
C ILE A 74 11.43 51.63 4.56
N HIS A 75 11.70 52.05 3.34
CA HIS A 75 10.94 51.63 2.18
C HIS A 75 10.93 50.10 2.00
N ILE A 76 12.10 49.44 2.13
CA ILE A 76 12.20 47.97 2.10
C ILE A 76 11.31 47.33 3.19
N LEU A 77 11.40 47.84 4.42
CA LEU A 77 10.60 47.31 5.53
C LEU A 77 9.09 47.52 5.34
N LEU A 78 8.67 48.55 4.62
CA LEU A 78 7.26 48.83 4.35
C LEU A 78 6.63 47.85 3.37
N GLU A 79 7.40 47.26 2.44
CA GLU A 79 6.86 46.27 1.49
C GLU A 79 6.19 45.10 2.20
N GLU A 80 6.76 44.68 3.32
CA GLU A 80 6.24 43.64 4.21
C GLU A 80 4.85 43.98 4.74
N PHE A 81 4.71 45.19 5.30
CA PHE A 81 3.45 45.68 5.85
C PHE A 81 2.42 45.90 4.76
N GLN A 82 2.82 46.38 3.58
CA GLN A 82 1.93 46.53 2.44
C GLN A 82 1.33 45.20 2.01
N PHE A 83 2.13 44.15 1.86
CA PHE A 83 1.64 42.85 1.43
C PHE A 83 0.61 42.28 2.40
N VAL A 84 0.93 42.27 3.70
CA VAL A 84 0.02 41.76 4.73
C VAL A 84 -1.24 42.62 4.81
N SER A 85 -1.12 43.94 4.66
CA SER A 85 -2.27 44.87 4.68
C SER A 85 -3.18 44.69 3.45
N LYS A 86 -2.59 44.51 2.26
CA LYS A 86 -3.29 44.22 1.00
C LYS A 86 -4.11 42.93 1.09
N HIS A 87 -3.60 41.94 1.83
CA HIS A 87 -4.25 40.64 2.02
C HIS A 87 -4.80 40.46 3.44
N ARG A 88 -5.20 41.55 4.10
CA ARG A 88 -5.67 41.54 5.50
C ARG A 88 -6.70 40.47 5.80
N GLU A 89 -7.74 40.34 4.98
CA GLU A 89 -8.81 39.35 5.21
C GLU A 89 -8.29 37.90 5.20
N TYR A 90 -7.25 37.64 4.41
CA TYR A 90 -6.62 36.33 4.39
C TYR A 90 -5.90 36.06 5.71
N PHE A 91 -5.03 36.97 6.15
CA PHE A 91 -4.25 36.83 7.40
C PHE A 91 -5.06 36.95 8.69
N VAL A 92 -6.30 37.49 8.62
CA VAL A 92 -7.25 37.38 9.74
C VAL A 92 -7.74 35.95 9.91
N ASN A 93 -7.96 35.21 8.82
CA ASN A 93 -8.58 33.88 8.86
C ASN A 93 -7.57 32.72 8.79
N HIS A 94 -6.32 32.99 8.45
CA HIS A 94 -5.26 32.00 8.26
C HIS A 94 -4.12 32.16 9.24
N SER A 95 -3.57 31.04 9.69
CA SER A 95 -2.48 31.01 10.65
C SER A 95 -1.13 30.94 9.94
N ILE A 96 -0.24 31.85 10.33
CA ILE A 96 1.20 31.82 9.98
C ILE A 96 2.07 31.49 11.19
N ALA A 97 1.46 31.01 12.29
CA ALA A 97 2.12 30.82 13.59
C ALA A 97 3.33 29.88 13.54
N HIS A 98 3.37 29.00 12.54
CA HIS A 98 4.41 28.01 12.35
C HIS A 98 5.49 28.44 11.34
N LEU A 99 5.32 29.61 10.71
CA LEU A 99 6.31 30.17 9.81
C LEU A 99 7.48 30.78 10.61
N GLN A 100 8.72 30.51 10.20
CA GLN A 100 9.85 31.10 10.92
C GLN A 100 9.86 32.63 10.79
N PRO A 101 10.29 33.36 11.84
CA PRO A 101 10.28 34.82 11.83
C PRO A 101 11.02 35.46 10.65
N GLU A 102 12.03 34.79 10.08
CA GLU A 102 12.76 35.28 8.91
C GLU A 102 11.88 35.38 7.66
N PHE A 103 10.97 34.42 7.43
CA PHE A 103 10.07 34.42 6.28
C PHE A 103 8.88 35.36 6.48
N VAL A 104 8.46 35.56 7.73
CA VAL A 104 7.47 36.60 8.07
C VAL A 104 8.02 38.00 7.75
N LYS A 105 9.32 38.23 7.98
CA LYS A 105 10.00 39.50 7.68
C LYS A 105 10.32 39.71 6.19
N ARG A 106 10.05 38.71 5.35
CA ARG A 106 10.33 38.70 3.90
C ARG A 106 9.06 38.46 3.07
N MET A 107 7.87 38.48 3.67
CA MET A 107 6.58 38.31 2.98
C MET A 107 6.35 39.33 1.86
N GLY A 108 6.98 40.50 1.89
CA GLY A 108 6.97 41.49 0.83
C GLY A 108 7.54 40.95 -0.48
N GLU A 109 8.38 39.91 -0.45
CA GLU A 109 8.82 39.20 -1.65
C GLU A 109 7.68 38.54 -2.44
N LEU A 110 6.53 38.30 -1.80
CA LEU A 110 5.30 37.81 -2.45
C LEU A 110 4.42 38.93 -3.02
N SER A 111 4.88 40.19 -3.07
CA SER A 111 4.07 41.35 -3.48
C SER A 111 3.41 41.22 -4.86
N ASN A 112 4.08 40.51 -5.77
CA ASN A 112 3.66 40.24 -7.14
C ASN A 112 2.86 38.94 -7.30
N SER A 113 2.66 38.20 -6.21
CA SER A 113 1.82 37.01 -6.22
C SER A 113 0.34 37.35 -6.43
N VAL A 114 -0.38 36.37 -6.97
CA VAL A 114 -1.82 36.41 -7.16
C VAL A 114 -2.47 35.52 -6.10
N LYS A 115 -3.29 36.14 -5.24
CA LYS A 115 -4.16 35.41 -4.32
C LYS A 115 -5.26 34.70 -5.12
N THR A 116 -5.42 33.40 -4.90
CA THR A 116 -6.48 32.63 -5.57
C THR A 116 -7.84 32.88 -4.93
N SER A 117 -8.89 32.89 -5.77
CA SER A 117 -10.28 33.10 -5.33
C SER A 117 -11.07 31.80 -5.19
N SER A 118 -10.50 30.67 -5.58
CA SER A 118 -11.14 29.36 -5.50
C SER A 118 -10.11 28.23 -5.38
N LEU A 119 -10.53 27.16 -4.71
CA LEU A 119 -9.80 25.88 -4.61
C LEU A 119 -9.39 25.36 -6.00
N MET A 120 -10.34 25.33 -6.93
CA MET A 120 -10.09 24.81 -8.29
C MET A 120 -9.04 25.64 -9.04
N GLY A 121 -9.06 26.97 -8.89
CA GLY A 121 -8.05 27.84 -9.50
C GLY A 121 -6.64 27.58 -8.95
N PHE A 122 -6.53 27.36 -7.63
CA PHE A 122 -5.25 27.05 -6.99
C PHE A 122 -4.70 25.69 -7.45
N LEU A 123 -5.55 24.65 -7.44
CA LEU A 123 -5.13 23.30 -7.82
C LEU A 123 -4.82 23.20 -9.32
N HIS A 124 -5.53 23.95 -10.17
CA HIS A 124 -5.17 24.06 -11.59
C HIS A 124 -3.79 24.67 -11.80
N PHE A 125 -3.47 25.75 -11.07
CA PHE A 125 -2.14 26.37 -11.13
C PHE A 125 -1.03 25.41 -10.68
N VAL A 126 -1.28 24.67 -9.59
CA VAL A 126 -0.38 23.61 -9.08
C VAL A 126 -0.13 22.54 -10.15
N ASP A 127 -1.19 22.03 -10.76
CA ASP A 127 -1.09 21.01 -11.81
C ASP A 127 -0.34 21.51 -13.04
N GLU A 128 -0.63 22.75 -13.48
CA GLU A 128 0.06 23.42 -14.57
C GLU A 128 1.55 23.63 -14.28
N ALA A 129 1.91 24.00 -13.04
CA ALA A 129 3.29 24.14 -12.61
C ALA A 129 4.06 22.82 -12.68
N ILE A 130 3.44 21.71 -12.27
CA ILE A 130 4.04 20.37 -12.39
C ILE A 130 4.20 19.98 -13.87
N ARG A 131 3.20 20.27 -14.69
CA ARG A 131 3.19 19.92 -16.11
C ARG A 131 4.24 20.70 -16.91
N GLU A 132 4.50 21.96 -16.55
CA GLU A 132 5.46 22.81 -17.25
C GLU A 132 6.90 22.71 -16.72
N ALA A 133 7.09 22.14 -15.54
CA ALA A 133 8.40 21.94 -14.94
C ALA A 133 9.31 21.08 -15.82
N LYS A 134 10.57 21.49 -15.88
CA LYS A 134 11.65 20.88 -16.66
C LYS A 134 12.80 20.40 -15.79
N GLU A 135 13.05 21.03 -14.65
CA GLU A 135 14.20 20.71 -13.81
C GLU A 135 13.80 20.07 -12.49
N TYR A 136 12.89 20.72 -11.75
CA TYR A 136 12.47 20.23 -10.45
C TYR A 136 11.06 20.65 -10.07
N VAL A 137 10.47 19.89 -9.15
CA VAL A 137 9.24 20.23 -8.44
C VAL A 137 9.43 19.88 -6.97
N TRP A 138 9.30 20.86 -6.08
CA TRP A 138 9.38 20.67 -4.64
C TRP A 138 8.01 20.90 -4.02
N LEU A 139 7.59 19.98 -3.16
CA LEU A 139 6.25 19.89 -2.60
C LEU A 139 6.33 19.79 -1.08
N GLN A 140 5.62 20.64 -0.36
CA GLN A 140 5.27 20.41 1.04
C GLN A 140 3.77 20.33 1.13
N VAL A 141 3.25 19.18 1.54
CA VAL A 141 1.82 18.89 1.40
C VAL A 141 1.22 18.37 2.69
N ASP A 142 -0.01 18.79 2.94
CA ASP A 142 -0.88 18.26 3.98
C ASP A 142 -1.51 16.93 3.55
N GLN A 143 -1.75 16.76 2.24
CA GLN A 143 -2.19 15.52 1.58
C GLN A 143 -1.48 15.33 0.24
N TYR A 144 -1.27 14.07 -0.18
CA TYR A 144 -0.62 13.80 -1.46
C TYR A 144 -1.53 14.27 -2.61
N PRO A 145 -1.05 15.08 -3.57
CA PRO A 145 -1.90 15.72 -4.57
C PRO A 145 -2.33 14.73 -5.67
N LEU A 146 -3.30 13.87 -5.37
CA LEU A 146 -3.78 12.83 -6.30
C LEU A 146 -4.35 13.40 -7.60
N MET A 147 -4.98 14.56 -7.56
CA MET A 147 -5.52 15.20 -8.77
C MET A 147 -4.44 15.58 -9.78
N SER A 148 -3.19 15.72 -9.33
CA SER A 148 -2.03 15.97 -10.19
C SER A 148 -1.20 14.71 -10.44
N LEU A 149 -1.68 13.52 -10.08
CA LEU A 149 -0.92 12.28 -10.20
C LEU A 149 -0.47 12.02 -11.65
N GLY A 150 -1.35 12.25 -12.64
CA GLY A 150 -1.01 12.15 -14.06
C GLY A 150 0.13 13.10 -14.45
N SER A 151 0.02 14.38 -14.06
CA SER A 151 1.04 15.41 -14.32
C SER A 151 2.38 15.09 -13.64
N ILE A 152 2.35 14.57 -12.41
CA ILE A 152 3.55 14.11 -11.67
C ILE A 152 4.24 12.99 -12.44
N VAL A 153 3.47 11.98 -12.87
CA VAL A 153 4.02 10.83 -13.61
C VAL A 153 4.65 11.27 -14.91
N ASP A 154 4.00 12.16 -15.66
CA ASP A 154 4.54 12.65 -16.92
C ASP A 154 5.78 13.54 -16.72
N ALA A 155 5.83 14.33 -15.64
CA ALA A 155 7.03 15.08 -15.26
C ALA A 155 8.19 14.14 -14.90
N LEU A 156 7.94 13.07 -14.13
CA LEU A 156 8.94 12.06 -13.82
C LEU A 156 9.48 11.36 -15.06
N LYS A 157 8.62 11.03 -16.04
CA LYS A 157 9.04 10.46 -17.34
C LYS A 157 9.94 11.42 -18.13
N ARG A 158 9.75 12.73 -17.97
CA ARG A 158 10.60 13.77 -18.58
C ARG A 158 11.92 14.00 -17.84
N GLY A 159 12.16 13.32 -16.71
CA GLY A 159 13.38 13.47 -15.92
C GLY A 159 13.33 14.58 -14.87
N VAL A 160 12.15 15.15 -14.58
CA VAL A 160 11.99 16.20 -13.56
C VAL A 160 12.22 15.61 -12.17
N ARG A 161 13.00 16.29 -11.34
CA ARG A 161 13.32 15.84 -9.98
C ARG A 161 12.30 16.34 -8.97
N PHE A 162 11.85 15.47 -8.08
CA PHE A 162 10.90 15.83 -7.03
C PHE A 162 11.54 15.78 -5.65
N ARG A 163 11.16 16.75 -4.80
CA ARG A 163 11.37 16.69 -3.35
C ARG A 163 10.04 16.86 -2.67
N ILE A 164 9.68 15.96 -1.76
CA ILE A 164 8.37 15.98 -1.11
C ILE A 164 8.54 15.92 0.41
N ILE A 165 7.98 16.91 1.11
CA ILE A 165 7.82 16.93 2.56
C ILE A 165 6.35 16.56 2.85
N GLU A 166 6.15 15.45 3.56
CA GLU A 166 4.81 14.94 3.90
C GLU A 166 4.56 15.00 5.41
N ASN A 167 3.29 15.15 5.78
CA ASN A 167 2.85 15.10 7.17
C ASN A 167 2.84 13.64 7.70
N LYS A 168 3.39 13.41 8.90
CA LYS A 168 3.45 12.11 9.59
C LYS A 168 2.07 11.48 9.80
N GLU A 169 1.04 12.28 10.08
CA GLU A 169 -0.34 11.78 10.27
C GLU A 169 -0.94 11.18 8.99
N MET A 170 -0.37 11.46 7.80
CA MET A 170 -0.75 10.80 6.55
C MET A 170 -0.41 9.30 6.53
N LEU A 171 0.44 8.81 7.43
CA LEU A 171 0.85 7.41 7.50
C LEU A 171 -0.16 6.54 8.28
N SER A 172 -1.16 7.14 8.94
CA SER A 172 -2.11 6.46 9.83
C SER A 172 -3.59 6.79 9.56
N GLY A 173 -3.92 7.47 8.44
CA GLY A 173 -5.24 8.07 8.21
C GLY A 173 -6.16 7.37 7.18
N PRO A 174 -7.48 7.25 7.43
CA PRO A 174 -8.47 6.57 6.58
C PRO A 174 -9.04 7.44 5.45
N GLN A 175 -8.24 8.22 4.71
CA GLN A 175 -8.78 9.23 3.77
C GLN A 175 -8.09 9.34 2.41
N ILE A 176 -7.26 8.37 2.02
CA ILE A 176 -6.99 8.21 0.58
C ILE A 176 -8.08 7.30 0.03
N SER A 177 -9.23 7.86 -0.35
CA SER A 177 -10.22 7.14 -1.17
C SER A 177 -9.62 6.93 -2.56
N LEU A 178 -8.67 6.00 -2.67
CA LEU A 178 -8.24 5.49 -3.96
C LEU A 178 -9.40 4.65 -4.46
N GLU A 179 -10.17 5.21 -5.40
CA GLU A 179 -11.33 4.55 -5.99
C GLU A 179 -10.90 3.44 -6.96
N SER A 180 -9.60 3.40 -7.35
CA SER A 180 -9.05 2.44 -8.30
C SER A 180 -7.68 1.84 -7.91
N ILE A 181 -7.47 0.58 -8.30
CA ILE A 181 -6.18 -0.14 -8.19
C ILE A 181 -5.09 0.54 -9.03
N GLU A 182 -5.47 1.15 -10.15
CA GLU A 182 -4.55 1.83 -11.07
C GLU A 182 -3.92 3.08 -10.44
N GLU A 183 -4.71 3.94 -9.79
CA GLU A 183 -4.20 5.11 -9.07
C GLU A 183 -3.25 4.72 -7.94
N THR A 184 -3.53 3.60 -7.26
CA THR A 184 -2.66 3.04 -6.21
C THR A 184 -1.30 2.62 -6.77
N GLN A 185 -1.29 1.92 -7.91
CA GLN A 185 -0.06 1.47 -8.57
C GLN A 185 0.72 2.62 -9.20
N VAL A 186 0.04 3.61 -9.77
CA VAL A 186 0.66 4.81 -10.33
C VAL A 186 1.28 5.66 -9.22
N LEU A 187 0.60 5.81 -8.08
CA LEU A 187 1.11 6.47 -6.89
C LEU A 187 2.34 5.76 -6.32
N ALA A 188 2.31 4.43 -6.22
CA ALA A 188 3.45 3.64 -5.78
C ALA A 188 4.65 3.84 -6.73
N ARG A 189 4.43 3.74 -8.05
CA ARG A 189 5.49 3.97 -9.06
C ARG A 189 6.08 5.38 -8.98
N ALA A 190 5.25 6.40 -8.81
CA ALA A 190 5.72 7.77 -8.62
C ALA A 190 6.57 7.89 -7.35
N ARG A 191 6.10 7.33 -6.23
CA ARG A 191 6.80 7.37 -4.93
C ARG A 191 8.12 6.59 -4.90
N HIS A 192 8.27 5.56 -5.74
CA HIS A 192 9.47 4.72 -5.81
C HIS A 192 10.44 5.13 -6.93
N SER A 193 10.16 6.19 -7.68
CA SER A 193 11.08 6.71 -8.69
C SER A 193 12.35 7.27 -8.04
N PRO A 194 13.55 7.00 -8.58
CA PRO A 194 14.81 7.55 -8.07
C PRO A 194 14.91 9.07 -8.21
N LEU A 195 14.01 9.68 -8.99
CA LEU A 195 13.89 11.12 -9.13
C LEU A 195 13.11 11.77 -7.99
N VAL A 196 12.56 11.00 -7.04
CA VAL A 196 11.75 11.50 -5.94
C VAL A 196 12.48 11.32 -4.60
N GLU A 197 12.83 12.43 -3.96
CA GLU A 197 13.30 12.45 -2.57
C GLU A 197 12.13 12.78 -1.63
N ARG A 198 12.07 12.14 -0.46
CA ARG A 198 10.98 12.37 0.53
C ARG A 198 11.51 12.62 1.93
N ARG A 199 10.88 13.53 2.66
CA ARG A 199 11.07 13.76 4.10
C ARG A 199 9.73 13.86 4.81
N ILE A 200 9.73 13.62 6.13
CA ILE A 200 8.52 13.64 6.95
C ILE A 200 8.65 14.74 8.00
N ILE A 201 7.55 15.45 8.22
CA ILE A 201 7.38 16.41 9.31
C ILE A 201 6.20 15.98 10.18
N GLU A 202 6.23 16.25 11.48
CA GLU A 202 5.16 15.83 12.41
C GLU A 202 3.79 16.42 12.05
N LYS A 203 3.79 17.65 11.53
CA LYS A 203 2.60 18.35 11.07
C LYS A 203 3.01 19.25 9.90
N ALA A 204 2.29 19.14 8.79
CA ALA A 204 2.43 20.14 7.74
C ALA A 204 1.83 21.44 8.26
N ASP A 205 2.61 22.53 8.20
CA ASP A 205 2.22 23.84 8.73
C ASP A 205 1.58 24.74 7.67
N PHE A 206 1.77 24.40 6.40
CA PHE A 206 1.21 25.04 5.22
C PHE A 206 1.47 24.17 3.99
N TYR A 207 0.66 24.35 2.94
CA TYR A 207 0.86 23.75 1.64
C TYR A 207 1.82 24.61 0.82
N MET A 208 2.72 23.99 0.08
CA MET A 208 3.63 24.69 -0.82
C MET A 208 4.04 23.84 -2.02
N LEU A 209 4.17 24.50 -3.16
CA LEU A 209 4.81 23.99 -4.37
C LEU A 209 5.81 25.02 -4.89
N THR A 210 6.98 24.57 -5.33
CA THR A 210 7.91 25.42 -6.09
C THR A 210 8.62 24.63 -7.17
N SER A 211 8.78 25.22 -8.36
CA SER A 211 9.56 24.72 -9.49
C SER A 211 10.58 25.77 -9.93
N GLU A 212 11.27 25.56 -11.05
CA GLU A 212 12.20 26.57 -11.58
C GLU A 212 11.51 27.86 -12.07
N ASN A 213 10.19 27.85 -12.27
CA ASN A 213 9.46 28.96 -12.89
C ASN A 213 8.10 29.31 -12.25
N LYS A 214 7.56 28.49 -11.35
CA LYS A 214 6.29 28.74 -10.67
C LYS A 214 6.34 28.33 -9.20
N CYS A 215 5.66 29.07 -8.34
CA CYS A 215 5.47 28.70 -6.94
C CYS A 215 4.05 28.98 -6.46
N ALA A 216 3.59 28.19 -5.49
CA ALA A 216 2.33 28.35 -4.81
C ALA A 216 2.50 28.08 -3.32
N VAL A 217 1.82 28.86 -2.47
CA VAL A 217 1.83 28.67 -1.01
C VAL A 217 0.43 28.94 -0.45
N ALA A 218 -0.07 28.06 0.42
CA ALA A 218 -1.35 28.23 1.10
C ALA A 218 -1.21 27.87 2.57
N PHE A 219 -1.53 28.83 3.44
CA PHE A 219 -1.54 28.66 4.88
C PHE A 219 -2.88 28.04 5.33
N PRO A 220 -2.91 27.28 6.42
CA PRO A 220 -4.15 26.73 6.97
C PRO A 220 -4.98 27.82 7.66
N THR A 221 -6.28 27.58 7.80
CA THR A 221 -7.16 28.43 8.60
C THR A 221 -6.77 28.41 10.08
N GLN A 222 -7.33 29.31 10.89
CA GLN A 222 -7.13 29.28 12.35
C GLN A 222 -7.53 27.95 13.01
N GLU A 223 -8.43 27.20 12.39
CA GLU A 223 -8.84 25.85 12.83
C GLU A 223 -7.88 24.74 12.35
N GLY A 224 -6.84 25.08 11.61
CA GLY A 224 -5.87 24.13 11.05
C GLY A 224 -6.34 23.42 9.78
N LYS A 225 -7.40 23.90 9.10
CA LYS A 225 -7.92 23.32 7.85
C LYS A 225 -7.25 23.94 6.63
N TYR A 226 -7.07 23.15 5.59
CA TYR A 226 -6.52 23.59 4.31
C TYR A 226 -7.64 23.91 3.31
N ASP A 227 -7.85 25.18 3.00
CA ASP A 227 -8.84 25.64 2.01
C ASP A 227 -8.23 25.96 0.64
N TYR A 228 -6.89 25.95 0.56
CA TYR A 228 -6.09 26.24 -0.62
C TYR A 228 -6.40 27.61 -1.28
N LEU A 229 -6.82 28.61 -0.51
CA LEU A 229 -7.04 29.99 -0.97
C LEU A 229 -5.78 30.87 -0.92
N GLY A 230 -4.64 30.26 -1.21
CA GLY A 230 -3.31 30.84 -1.04
C GLY A 230 -2.84 31.77 -2.17
N PHE A 231 -1.52 31.85 -2.32
CA PHE A 231 -0.83 32.73 -3.26
C PHE A 231 -0.11 31.91 -4.34
N THR A 232 -0.15 32.40 -5.57
CA THR A 232 0.51 31.79 -6.73
C THR A 232 1.37 32.84 -7.45
N ALA A 233 2.54 32.46 -7.96
CA ALA A 233 3.46 33.40 -8.58
C ALA A 233 4.42 32.73 -9.57
N SER A 234 5.02 33.55 -10.44
CA SER A 234 6.07 33.17 -11.39
C SER A 234 7.23 34.18 -11.43
N ASP A 235 7.18 35.22 -10.60
CA ASP A 235 8.24 36.22 -10.52
C ASP A 235 9.39 35.75 -9.63
N GLU A 236 10.59 36.26 -9.91
CA GLU A 236 11.82 35.81 -9.27
C GLU A 236 11.85 36.05 -7.74
N ARG A 237 11.22 37.13 -7.24
CA ARG A 237 11.19 37.41 -5.80
C ARG A 237 10.35 36.36 -5.07
N SER A 238 9.15 36.09 -5.56
CA SER A 238 8.27 35.07 -4.98
C SER A 238 8.89 33.67 -5.04
N LEU A 239 9.55 33.33 -6.15
CA LEU A 239 10.24 32.05 -6.31
C LEU A 239 11.37 31.88 -5.29
N ARG A 240 12.20 32.92 -5.09
CA ARG A 240 13.27 32.90 -4.08
C ARG A 240 12.71 32.69 -2.68
N TRP A 241 11.66 33.42 -2.31
CA TRP A 241 11.02 33.26 -1.01
C TRP A 241 10.51 31.83 -0.77
N CYS A 242 9.80 31.26 -1.75
CA CYS A 242 9.27 29.88 -1.66
C CYS A 242 10.38 28.83 -1.65
N ASN A 243 11.44 29.00 -2.45
CA ASN A 243 12.58 28.09 -2.48
C ASN A 243 13.33 28.08 -1.15
N ASP A 244 13.64 29.26 -0.60
CA ASP A 244 14.33 29.38 0.68
C ASP A 244 13.50 28.76 1.82
N LEU A 245 12.18 29.01 1.81
CA LEU A 245 11.25 28.42 2.78
C LEU A 245 11.21 26.90 2.66
N PHE A 246 11.13 26.36 1.45
CA PHE A 246 11.16 24.92 1.23
C PHE A 246 12.45 24.30 1.76
N LEU A 247 13.62 24.86 1.39
CA LEU A 247 14.92 24.33 1.80
C LEU A 247 15.11 24.37 3.32
N ASN A 248 14.69 25.45 3.95
CA ASN A 248 14.71 25.59 5.41
C ASN A 248 13.86 24.51 6.11
N ASN A 249 12.66 24.24 5.61
CA ASN A 249 11.82 23.15 6.12
C ASN A 249 12.36 21.77 5.76
N TRP A 250 12.94 21.61 4.58
CA TRP A 250 13.61 20.40 4.14
C TRP A 250 14.69 20.02 5.14
N ASP A 251 15.60 20.94 5.46
CA ASP A 251 16.71 20.72 6.39
C ASP A 251 16.27 20.41 7.83
N ARG A 252 15.11 20.93 8.26
CA ARG A 252 14.53 20.66 9.58
C ARG A 252 13.67 19.40 9.65
N SER A 253 13.14 18.95 8.52
CA SER A 253 12.34 17.74 8.45
C SER A 253 13.21 16.50 8.66
N ALA A 254 12.70 15.52 9.40
CA ALA A 254 13.41 14.27 9.58
C ALA A 254 13.51 13.62 8.19
N GLN A 255 14.74 13.41 7.74
CA GLN A 255 14.97 12.44 6.68
C GLN A 255 14.37 11.15 7.20
N ARG A 256 13.39 10.58 6.48
CA ARG A 256 13.11 9.16 6.69
C ARG A 256 14.48 8.49 6.55
N GLU A 257 14.85 7.57 7.44
CA GLU A 257 15.76 6.49 7.06
C GLU A 257 15.06 5.71 5.93
N ILE A 258 15.04 6.33 4.75
CA ILE A 258 15.21 5.65 3.50
C ILE A 258 16.64 5.17 3.68
N LEU A 259 16.82 3.87 3.93
CA LEU A 259 18.09 3.23 3.63
C LEU A 259 18.54 3.84 2.30
N PRO A 260 19.65 4.60 2.25
CA PRO A 260 19.97 5.36 1.05
C PRO A 260 19.93 4.38 -0.12
N PRO A 261 19.39 4.78 -1.30
CA PRO A 261 19.75 4.04 -2.50
C PRO A 261 21.29 3.97 -2.47
N PRO A 262 21.88 2.76 -2.50
CA PRO A 262 23.33 2.66 -2.44
C PRO A 262 23.85 3.56 -3.53
N ARG A 263 24.88 4.35 -3.21
CA ARG A 263 25.52 5.27 -4.14
C ARG A 263 25.70 4.54 -5.48
N PHE A 264 24.81 4.81 -6.43
CA PHE A 264 24.97 4.45 -7.83
C PHE A 264 25.96 5.44 -8.41
N ASN A 265 27.19 5.36 -7.93
CA ASN A 265 28.38 5.86 -8.56
C ASN A 265 29.55 5.11 -7.93
N GLU A 266 30.22 4.34 -8.80
CA GLU A 266 31.54 3.70 -8.66
C GLU A 266 31.68 2.23 -8.22
N LEU A 267 30.62 1.43 -8.11
CA LEU A 267 30.79 -0.03 -8.02
C LEU A 267 29.96 -0.77 -9.09
N GLN A 268 30.56 -0.85 -10.29
CA GLN A 268 30.41 -1.90 -11.31
C GLN A 268 29.02 -1.97 -11.98
N LEU A 269 28.78 -1.58 -13.24
CA LEU A 269 29.56 -1.91 -14.45
C LEU A 269 30.40 -3.18 -14.29
N ARG A 270 29.84 -4.20 -13.65
CA ARG A 270 30.17 -5.57 -13.99
C ARG A 270 29.31 -5.82 -15.21
N THR A 271 29.98 -5.99 -16.34
CA THR A 271 29.49 -6.60 -17.57
C THR A 271 28.13 -7.26 -17.36
N MET A 272 27.09 -6.72 -18.02
CA MET A 272 25.85 -7.47 -18.24
C MET A 272 26.27 -8.89 -18.63
N PRO A 273 25.73 -9.94 -17.98
CA PRO A 273 26.00 -11.30 -18.43
C PRO A 273 25.73 -11.31 -19.94
N GLU A 274 26.74 -11.69 -20.73
CA GLU A 274 26.53 -11.88 -22.15
C GLU A 274 25.33 -12.81 -22.30
N ARG A 275 24.38 -12.43 -23.15
CA ARG A 275 23.28 -13.29 -23.54
C ARG A 275 23.91 -14.60 -23.98
N ASP A 276 23.74 -15.66 -23.21
CA ASP A 276 24.08 -16.97 -23.74
C ASP A 276 23.15 -17.24 -24.92
N ALA A 277 23.54 -18.15 -25.80
CA ALA A 277 22.76 -18.44 -27.00
C ALA A 277 21.35 -19.03 -26.70
N HIS A 278 20.96 -19.14 -25.42
CA HIS A 278 19.80 -19.86 -24.93
C HIS A 278 18.83 -19.02 -24.08
N GLY A 279 19.16 -17.76 -23.75
CA GLY A 279 18.25 -16.88 -23.01
C GLY A 279 18.17 -17.19 -21.50
N GLU A 280 19.17 -17.89 -20.96
CA GLU A 280 19.32 -18.19 -19.53
C GLU A 280 20.20 -17.12 -18.85
N VAL A 281 19.88 -16.83 -17.58
CA VAL A 281 20.74 -16.01 -16.71
C VAL A 281 20.86 -16.65 -15.33
N VAL A 282 22.07 -16.60 -14.77
CA VAL A 282 22.33 -16.95 -13.37
C VAL A 282 22.43 -15.68 -12.55
N VAL A 283 21.61 -15.56 -11.51
CA VAL A 283 21.64 -14.47 -10.54
C VAL A 283 22.24 -14.98 -9.24
N GLU A 284 23.29 -14.31 -8.77
CA GLU A 284 24.01 -14.64 -7.53
C GLU A 284 23.48 -13.78 -6.38
N GLY A 285 22.79 -14.38 -5.41
CA GLY A 285 22.24 -13.69 -4.25
C GLY A 285 23.34 -13.09 -3.38
N GLN A 286 23.29 -11.78 -3.16
CA GLN A 286 24.25 -11.03 -2.36
C GLN A 286 23.78 -10.84 -0.91
N ASN A 287 22.62 -11.41 -0.56
CA ASN A 287 21.96 -11.30 0.73
C ASN A 287 21.76 -9.83 1.19
N ASN A 288 21.42 -8.95 0.26
CA ASN A 288 21.13 -7.54 0.54
C ASN A 288 19.95 -7.05 -0.31
N GLU A 289 19.37 -5.89 0.03
CA GLU A 289 18.10 -5.41 -0.56
C GLU A 289 18.16 -5.13 -2.07
N LEU A 290 19.34 -5.14 -2.68
CA LEU A 290 19.50 -5.05 -4.13
C LEU A 290 19.13 -6.35 -4.86
N ASP A 291 19.08 -7.46 -4.15
CA ASP A 291 18.76 -8.78 -4.70
C ASP A 291 17.40 -8.78 -5.41
N ALA A 292 16.40 -8.07 -4.86
CA ALA A 292 15.09 -7.94 -5.51
C ALA A 292 15.18 -7.26 -6.88
N TYR A 293 16.03 -6.25 -7.04
CA TYR A 293 16.20 -5.54 -8.31
C TYR A 293 16.96 -6.38 -9.33
N ALA A 294 17.99 -7.13 -8.88
CA ALA A 294 18.71 -8.06 -9.75
C ALA A 294 17.79 -9.16 -10.28
N VAL A 295 16.92 -9.72 -9.42
CA VAL A 295 15.93 -10.71 -9.83
C VAL A 295 14.84 -10.08 -10.71
N GLN A 296 14.39 -8.85 -10.41
CA GLN A 296 13.44 -8.12 -11.26
C GLN A 296 13.98 -7.94 -12.69
N ASP A 297 15.22 -7.46 -12.83
CA ASP A 297 15.86 -7.29 -14.14
C ASP A 297 16.01 -8.63 -14.88
N ALA A 298 16.35 -9.70 -14.16
CA ALA A 298 16.45 -11.04 -14.74
C ALA A 298 15.11 -11.54 -15.29
N VAL A 299 14.02 -11.43 -14.51
CA VAL A 299 12.69 -11.89 -14.94
C VAL A 299 12.07 -11.03 -16.03
N ASP A 300 12.56 -9.80 -16.25
CA ASP A 300 12.12 -8.91 -17.32
C ASP A 300 12.89 -9.16 -18.63
N ASN A 301 14.14 -9.62 -18.56
CA ASN A 301 15.02 -9.71 -19.73
C ASN A 301 15.32 -11.13 -20.22
N PHE A 302 15.16 -12.15 -19.37
CA PHE A 302 15.51 -13.55 -19.69
C PHE A 302 14.31 -14.49 -19.60
N ASP A 303 14.39 -15.63 -20.27
CA ASP A 303 13.33 -16.63 -20.32
C ASP A 303 13.54 -17.71 -19.24
N GLU A 304 14.81 -17.96 -18.89
CA GLU A 304 15.23 -18.87 -17.83
C GLU A 304 16.09 -18.10 -16.81
N VAL A 305 15.72 -18.14 -15.53
CA VAL A 305 16.39 -17.44 -14.44
C VAL A 305 16.78 -18.45 -13.36
N VAL A 306 18.08 -18.64 -13.19
CA VAL A 306 18.65 -19.53 -12.16
C VAL A 306 19.12 -18.69 -10.98
N LEU A 307 18.57 -18.94 -9.81
CA LEU A 307 18.90 -18.23 -8.58
C LEU A 307 19.88 -19.05 -7.73
N ARG A 308 21.06 -18.51 -7.44
CA ARG A 308 22.09 -19.15 -6.60
C ARG A 308 22.27 -18.41 -5.27
N GLY A 309 22.34 -19.15 -4.16
CA GLY A 309 22.58 -18.59 -2.83
C GLY A 309 21.34 -17.96 -2.16
N THR A 310 21.59 -16.97 -1.31
CA THR A 310 20.58 -16.36 -0.44
C THR A 310 20.25 -14.94 -0.89
N PHE A 311 18.97 -14.64 -1.03
CA PHE A 311 18.43 -13.37 -1.52
C PHE A 311 17.64 -12.66 -0.43
N ASN A 312 17.96 -11.40 -0.20
CA ASN A 312 17.20 -10.53 0.69
C ASN A 312 16.42 -9.51 -0.13
N PHE A 313 15.11 -9.67 -0.22
CA PHE A 313 14.26 -8.77 -0.98
C PHE A 313 13.89 -7.49 -0.22
N GLY A 314 14.31 -7.32 1.04
CA GLY A 314 13.93 -6.16 1.85
C GLY A 314 12.41 -6.01 1.90
N THR A 315 11.91 -4.81 1.63
CA THR A 315 10.46 -4.55 1.51
C THR A 315 9.94 -4.71 0.07
N SER A 316 10.79 -5.07 -0.89
CA SER A 316 10.48 -5.11 -2.33
C SER A 316 9.82 -6.41 -2.76
N ALA A 317 9.06 -6.37 -3.84
CA ALA A 317 8.47 -7.55 -4.49
C ALA A 317 8.94 -7.62 -5.94
N VAL A 318 9.01 -8.83 -6.50
CA VAL A 318 9.30 -9.03 -7.92
C VAL A 318 8.00 -9.24 -8.69
N ASN A 319 7.77 -8.41 -9.70
CA ASN A 319 6.60 -8.47 -10.57
C ASN A 319 6.97 -9.20 -11.87
N ILE A 320 6.25 -10.26 -12.19
CA ILE A 320 6.51 -11.11 -13.35
C ILE A 320 5.46 -10.79 -14.40
N GLY A 321 5.85 -10.03 -15.43
CA GLY A 321 4.96 -9.58 -16.51
C GLY A 321 5.04 -10.41 -17.79
N LYS A 322 6.03 -11.28 -17.94
CA LYS A 322 6.27 -12.10 -19.14
C LYS A 322 6.47 -13.57 -18.80
N SER A 323 6.47 -14.42 -19.83
CA SER A 323 6.80 -15.83 -19.65
C SER A 323 8.23 -15.97 -19.16
N VAL A 324 8.42 -16.73 -18.09
CA VAL A 324 9.73 -16.96 -17.49
C VAL A 324 9.69 -18.23 -16.63
N HIS A 325 10.82 -18.94 -16.61
CA HIS A 325 11.07 -20.03 -15.69
C HIS A 325 12.10 -19.59 -14.65
N ILE A 326 11.72 -19.58 -13.38
CA ILE A 326 12.56 -19.18 -12.25
C ILE A 326 12.85 -20.41 -11.42
N ARG A 327 14.13 -20.78 -11.28
CA ARG A 327 14.54 -21.99 -10.56
C ARG A 327 15.72 -21.77 -9.62
N GLY A 328 15.72 -22.43 -8.48
CA GLY A 328 16.89 -22.49 -7.59
C GLY A 328 17.97 -23.48 -8.06
N GLU A 329 19.20 -23.32 -7.56
CA GLU A 329 20.41 -24.00 -8.07
C GLU A 329 20.55 -25.48 -7.67
N GLY A 330 19.77 -25.96 -6.70
CA GLY A 330 19.85 -27.34 -6.23
C GLY A 330 19.13 -27.56 -4.90
N ARG A 331 19.27 -28.77 -4.37
CA ARG A 331 18.74 -29.19 -3.06
C ARG A 331 19.84 -29.85 -2.24
N LYS A 332 19.81 -29.65 -0.92
CA LYS A 332 20.65 -30.35 0.05
C LYS A 332 19.74 -30.92 1.14
N ASP A 333 19.85 -32.23 1.39
CA ASP A 333 18.99 -32.93 2.36
C ASP A 333 17.48 -32.68 2.10
N ASP A 334 17.11 -32.65 0.82
CA ASP A 334 15.78 -32.33 0.28
C ASP A 334 15.28 -30.87 0.47
N ILE A 335 16.12 -30.00 1.03
CA ILE A 335 15.83 -28.57 1.20
C ILE A 335 16.44 -27.79 0.02
N PRO A 336 15.68 -26.90 -0.66
CA PRO A 336 16.24 -26.03 -1.68
C PRO A 336 17.43 -25.22 -1.15
N SER A 337 18.54 -25.22 -1.87
CA SER A 337 19.76 -24.48 -1.47
C SER A 337 19.60 -22.98 -1.65
N THR A 338 18.75 -22.58 -2.61
CA THR A 338 18.40 -21.18 -2.86
C THR A 338 17.38 -20.70 -1.86
N LYS A 339 17.69 -19.63 -1.12
CA LYS A 339 16.81 -19.05 -0.11
C LYS A 339 16.42 -17.62 -0.48
N ILE A 340 15.13 -17.28 -0.40
CA ILE A 340 14.64 -15.90 -0.59
C ILE A 340 13.87 -15.49 0.66
N TYR A 341 14.16 -14.31 1.19
CA TYR A 341 13.40 -13.75 2.31
C TYR A 341 13.24 -12.24 2.19
N LYS A 342 12.28 -11.70 2.94
CA LYS A 342 12.04 -10.25 3.01
C LYS A 342 12.25 -9.76 4.45
N LYS A 343 12.57 -8.46 4.62
CA LYS A 343 12.85 -7.83 5.92
C LYS A 343 12.62 -6.32 5.88
N GLY A 344 12.65 -5.67 7.04
CA GLY A 344 12.63 -4.20 7.14
C GLY A 344 11.24 -3.58 7.25
N TRP A 345 10.20 -4.37 7.54
CA TRP A 345 8.86 -3.85 7.80
C TRP A 345 8.64 -3.50 9.27
N GLY A 346 7.78 -2.51 9.51
CA GLY A 346 7.22 -2.24 10.83
C GLY A 346 6.00 -3.11 11.10
N PHE A 347 5.85 -3.54 12.36
CA PHE A 347 4.68 -4.27 12.83
C PHE A 347 3.71 -3.31 13.54
N PRO A 348 2.38 -3.43 13.34
CA PRO A 348 1.69 -4.39 12.47
C PRO A 348 1.72 -4.01 10.98
N PHE A 349 1.83 -5.00 10.10
CA PHE A 349 1.71 -4.83 8.66
C PHE A 349 0.22 -4.75 8.26
N ALA A 350 -0.15 -3.87 7.32
CA ALA A 350 -1.57 -3.62 6.98
C ALA A 350 -1.87 -3.59 5.47
N GLU A 351 -0.89 -3.87 4.62
CA GLU A 351 -1.03 -3.82 3.16
C GLU A 351 -1.05 -5.23 2.56
N PHE A 352 -1.47 -5.39 1.30
CA PHE A 352 -1.30 -6.66 0.59
C PHE A 352 0.09 -6.70 -0.06
N ASP A 353 0.85 -7.76 0.20
CA ASP A 353 2.20 -7.92 -0.34
C ASP A 353 2.53 -9.37 -0.71
N ALA A 354 3.57 -9.54 -1.52
CA ALA A 354 4.11 -10.86 -1.87
C ALA A 354 5.62 -10.81 -2.19
N ILE A 355 6.26 -11.98 -2.26
CA ILE A 355 7.61 -12.11 -2.82
C ILE A 355 7.53 -12.05 -4.35
N PHE A 356 6.73 -12.94 -4.95
CA PHE A 356 6.48 -12.97 -6.39
C PHE A 356 5.03 -12.59 -6.72
N LYS A 357 4.87 -11.67 -7.68
CA LYS A 357 3.56 -11.20 -8.17
C LYS A 357 3.46 -11.46 -9.67
N ILE A 358 2.67 -12.44 -10.08
CA ILE A 358 2.47 -12.77 -11.50
C ILE A 358 1.37 -11.87 -12.05
N LYS A 359 1.74 -11.02 -13.03
CA LYS A 359 0.90 -9.93 -13.57
C LYS A 359 0.96 -9.81 -15.09
N GLY A 360 1.24 -10.90 -15.80
CA GLY A 360 1.37 -10.92 -17.26
C GLY A 360 0.28 -11.74 -17.91
N GLU A 361 -0.67 -11.12 -18.61
CA GLU A 361 -1.85 -11.78 -19.20
C GLU A 361 -1.53 -13.05 -20.02
N ASP A 362 -0.51 -12.97 -20.89
CA ASP A 362 -0.09 -14.09 -21.74
C ASP A 362 1.09 -14.88 -21.17
N ALA A 363 1.50 -14.61 -19.93
CA ALA A 363 2.69 -15.19 -19.33
C ALA A 363 2.48 -16.66 -18.93
N ASN A 364 3.44 -17.50 -19.34
CA ASN A 364 3.60 -18.86 -18.84
C ASN A 364 4.75 -18.83 -17.84
N VAL A 365 4.42 -18.96 -16.55
CA VAL A 365 5.39 -18.79 -15.46
C VAL A 365 5.60 -20.12 -14.75
N THR A 366 6.86 -20.47 -14.53
CA THR A 366 7.25 -21.59 -13.66
C THR A 366 8.13 -21.07 -12.54
N ILE A 367 7.83 -21.42 -11.29
CA ILE A 367 8.61 -21.10 -10.10
C ILE A 367 8.94 -22.41 -9.42
N GLU A 368 10.21 -22.78 -9.36
CA GLU A 368 10.61 -24.07 -8.82
C GLU A 368 11.85 -24.06 -7.92
N ASN A 369 11.90 -25.02 -7.00
CA ASN A 369 13.07 -25.33 -6.20
C ASN A 369 13.66 -24.12 -5.43
N ILE A 370 12.81 -23.32 -4.78
CA ILE A 370 13.24 -22.17 -3.95
C ILE A 370 12.70 -22.32 -2.53
N HIS A 371 13.53 -21.97 -1.53
CA HIS A 371 13.13 -21.84 -0.13
C HIS A 371 12.76 -20.39 0.19
N PHE A 372 11.47 -20.11 0.29
CA PHE A 372 10.94 -18.82 0.72
C PHE A 372 10.77 -18.77 2.23
N THR A 373 11.32 -17.74 2.87
CA THR A 373 11.15 -17.50 4.31
C THR A 373 10.79 -16.06 4.60
N ASP A 374 10.24 -15.81 5.80
CA ASP A 374 10.00 -14.46 6.32
C ASP A 374 9.37 -13.46 5.32
N PHE A 375 8.16 -13.76 4.87
CA PHE A 375 7.36 -12.88 4.01
C PHE A 375 6.15 -12.31 4.76
N ASN A 376 5.51 -11.31 4.16
CA ASN A 376 4.26 -10.70 4.64
C ASN A 376 3.13 -10.95 3.64
N CYS A 377 1.92 -11.11 4.16
CA CYS A 377 0.67 -11.36 3.46
C CYS A 377 0.66 -12.63 2.60
N SER A 378 1.31 -12.68 1.44
CA SER A 378 1.36 -13.86 0.58
C SER A 378 2.81 -14.20 0.19
N CYS A 379 3.18 -15.45 -0.02
CA CYS A 379 4.52 -15.74 -0.58
C CYS A 379 4.50 -15.56 -2.11
N ILE A 380 3.64 -16.32 -2.78
CA ILE A 380 3.44 -16.25 -4.24
C ILE A 380 2.03 -15.78 -4.52
N TYR A 381 1.90 -14.69 -5.29
CA TYR A 381 0.62 -14.14 -5.70
C TYR A 381 0.42 -14.25 -7.21
N GLY A 382 -0.43 -15.17 -7.63
CA GLY A 382 -0.88 -15.31 -9.01
C GLY A 382 -2.09 -14.42 -9.28
N PHE A 383 -1.86 -13.22 -9.82
CA PHE A 383 -2.94 -12.26 -10.07
C PHE A 383 -3.50 -12.34 -11.48
N ILE A 384 -2.63 -12.43 -12.48
CA ILE A 384 -3.07 -12.66 -13.86
C ILE A 384 -1.99 -13.38 -14.67
N GLY A 385 -2.39 -14.41 -15.41
CA GLY A 385 -1.48 -15.20 -16.23
C GLY A 385 -2.17 -16.10 -17.26
N LYS A 386 -1.37 -16.68 -18.16
CA LYS A 386 -1.82 -17.73 -19.07
C LYS A 386 -1.69 -19.11 -18.44
N SER A 387 -0.55 -19.42 -17.83
CA SER A 387 -0.35 -20.64 -17.05
C SER A 387 0.64 -20.41 -15.92
N LEU A 388 0.47 -21.12 -14.80
CA LEU A 388 1.36 -21.02 -13.66
C LEU A 388 1.72 -22.39 -13.12
N LYS A 389 3.02 -22.64 -12.94
CA LYS A 389 3.55 -23.83 -12.29
C LYS A 389 4.35 -23.44 -11.06
N ILE A 390 4.02 -24.00 -9.90
CA ILE A 390 4.71 -23.79 -8.63
C ILE A 390 5.16 -25.17 -8.15
N ILE A 391 6.45 -25.48 -8.27
CA ILE A 391 6.96 -26.86 -8.18
C ILE A 391 8.08 -26.99 -7.15
N ASN A 392 7.96 -27.95 -6.22
CA ASN A 392 9.04 -28.33 -5.30
C ASN A 392 9.66 -27.18 -4.48
N ASN A 393 8.89 -26.12 -4.23
CA ASN A 393 9.31 -25.01 -3.39
C ASN A 393 9.10 -25.33 -1.91
N MET A 394 9.87 -24.67 -1.06
CA MET A 394 9.70 -24.70 0.39
C MET A 394 9.26 -23.31 0.84
N ILE A 395 8.13 -23.18 1.53
CA ILE A 395 7.60 -21.90 2.02
C ILE A 395 7.43 -22.02 3.52
N THR A 396 8.28 -21.34 4.28
CA THR A 396 8.29 -21.49 5.74
C THR A 396 8.18 -20.15 6.44
N LEU A 397 7.39 -20.13 7.51
CA LEU A 397 7.18 -18.96 8.35
C LEU A 397 7.23 -19.38 9.80
N GLY A 398 7.97 -18.65 10.65
CA GLY A 398 7.98 -18.93 12.08
C GLY A 398 6.68 -18.49 12.78
N THR A 399 6.03 -17.45 12.26
CA THR A 399 4.70 -17.01 12.71
C THR A 399 4.04 -16.07 11.72
N GLY A 400 2.72 -16.13 11.58
CA GLY A 400 1.92 -15.17 10.81
C GLY A 400 1.48 -13.91 11.58
N TYR A 401 1.79 -13.80 12.89
CA TYR A 401 1.35 -12.68 13.73
C TYR A 401 1.83 -11.31 13.21
N GLY A 402 0.89 -10.38 12.97
CA GLY A 402 1.19 -9.03 12.52
C GLY A 402 1.76 -8.94 11.09
N ARG A 403 1.81 -10.05 10.36
CA ARG A 403 2.38 -10.16 9.00
C ARG A 403 1.35 -10.12 7.89
N GLY A 404 0.06 -10.27 8.23
CA GLY A 404 -1.00 -10.47 7.25
C GLY A 404 -1.71 -9.19 6.84
N TRP A 405 -2.56 -9.31 5.83
CA TRP A 405 -3.49 -8.24 5.47
C TRP A 405 -4.63 -8.21 6.49
N LYS A 406 -4.85 -7.07 7.15
CA LYS A 406 -5.83 -6.95 8.24
C LYS A 406 -7.26 -7.04 7.71
N TYR A 407 -7.96 -8.12 8.02
CA TYR A 407 -9.34 -8.35 7.58
C TYR A 407 -10.34 -7.93 8.67
N GLY A 408 -10.42 -6.63 8.93
CA GLY A 408 -11.34 -6.04 9.92
C GLY A 408 -11.21 -6.70 11.30
N ARG A 409 -12.31 -7.27 11.80
CA ARG A 409 -12.38 -7.94 13.12
C ARG A 409 -11.85 -9.38 13.13
N PHE A 410 -11.46 -9.92 11.98
CA PHE A 410 -11.14 -11.34 11.83
C PHE A 410 -9.62 -11.64 11.90
N GLY A 411 -8.80 -10.62 12.18
CA GLY A 411 -7.35 -10.74 12.32
C GLY A 411 -6.58 -10.58 11.00
N ASP A 412 -5.29 -10.89 11.06
CA ASP A 412 -4.35 -10.76 9.95
C ASP A 412 -4.38 -12.02 9.07
N LEU A 413 -4.58 -11.86 7.76
CA LEU A 413 -4.59 -12.97 6.80
C LEU A 413 -3.21 -13.16 6.17
N VAL A 414 -2.61 -14.33 6.38
CA VAL A 414 -1.32 -14.74 5.82
C VAL A 414 -1.49 -16.01 5.01
N THR A 415 -0.94 -16.04 3.80
CA THR A 415 -1.10 -17.16 2.87
C THR A 415 0.22 -17.58 2.22
N GLY A 416 0.37 -18.87 1.93
CA GLY A 416 1.53 -19.36 1.18
C GLY A 416 1.40 -18.98 -0.29
N ILE A 417 0.40 -19.56 -0.94
CA ILE A 417 0.10 -19.33 -2.36
C ILE A 417 -1.30 -18.73 -2.47
N TRP A 418 -1.42 -17.58 -3.11
CA TRP A 418 -2.69 -16.90 -3.39
C TRP A 418 -2.89 -16.76 -4.89
N LEU A 419 -3.96 -17.34 -5.42
CA LEU A 419 -4.36 -17.16 -6.82
C LEU A 419 -5.71 -16.45 -6.87
N ASP A 420 -5.80 -15.39 -7.66
CA ASP A 420 -7.01 -14.59 -7.82
C ASP A 420 -7.08 -13.96 -9.21
N THR A 421 -8.25 -13.44 -9.58
CA THR A 421 -8.47 -12.63 -10.78
C THR A 421 -8.89 -11.21 -10.38
N PRO A 422 -8.39 -10.16 -11.03
CA PRO A 422 -8.89 -8.80 -10.84
C PRO A 422 -10.41 -8.70 -11.06
N LYS A 423 -11.11 -7.99 -10.17
CA LYS A 423 -12.57 -7.81 -10.24
C LYS A 423 -13.03 -7.24 -11.58
N GLU A 424 -12.22 -6.34 -12.15
CA GLU A 424 -12.49 -5.67 -13.43
C GLU A 424 -12.57 -6.65 -14.60
N ARG A 425 -11.95 -7.84 -14.47
CA ARG A 425 -11.89 -8.88 -15.52
C ARG A 425 -12.80 -10.08 -15.25
N PHE A 426 -13.65 -10.02 -14.22
CA PHE A 426 -14.57 -11.12 -13.92
C PHE A 426 -15.50 -11.49 -15.08
N ASN A 427 -15.85 -10.53 -15.94
CA ASN A 427 -16.71 -10.76 -17.10
C ASN A 427 -16.04 -11.58 -18.21
N GLU A 428 -14.72 -11.71 -18.17
CA GLU A 428 -13.97 -12.37 -19.24
C GLU A 428 -13.81 -13.87 -18.99
N GLU A 429 -13.88 -14.30 -17.72
CA GLU A 429 -13.64 -15.68 -17.27
C GLU A 429 -12.35 -16.28 -17.86
N ARG A 430 -11.32 -15.46 -18.02
CA ARG A 430 -10.04 -15.82 -18.65
C ARG A 430 -8.88 -15.45 -17.75
N ASN A 431 -8.63 -16.29 -16.76
CA ASN A 431 -7.38 -16.24 -15.98
C ASN A 431 -6.81 -17.64 -15.84
N PHE A 432 -5.51 -17.76 -16.10
CA PHE A 432 -4.76 -19.01 -16.14
C PHE A 432 -5.43 -20.09 -17.01
N THR A 433 -5.94 -19.69 -18.17
CA THR A 433 -6.65 -20.59 -19.11
C THR A 433 -5.78 -21.77 -19.62
N GLY A 434 -4.46 -21.60 -19.64
CA GLY A 434 -3.48 -22.66 -19.91
C GLY A 434 -3.26 -23.62 -18.74
N GLY A 435 -3.86 -23.34 -17.59
CA GLY A 435 -3.88 -24.16 -16.40
C GLY A 435 -2.90 -23.72 -15.31
N VAL A 436 -3.20 -24.16 -14.09
CA VAL A 436 -2.37 -23.97 -12.90
C VAL A 436 -1.95 -25.34 -12.36
N SER A 437 -0.69 -25.48 -12.00
CA SER A 437 -0.15 -26.65 -11.30
C SER A 437 0.64 -26.22 -10.07
N ILE A 438 0.27 -26.75 -8.91
CA ILE A 438 0.94 -26.56 -7.62
C ILE A 438 1.35 -27.96 -7.14
N GLU A 439 2.62 -28.31 -7.35
CA GLU A 439 3.11 -29.68 -7.23
C GLU A 439 4.30 -29.79 -6.27
N GLY A 440 4.24 -30.74 -5.34
CA GLY A 440 5.43 -31.14 -4.56
C GLY A 440 5.97 -30.08 -3.59
N ASN A 441 5.19 -29.03 -3.29
CA ASN A 441 5.65 -27.94 -2.43
C ASN A 441 5.54 -28.33 -0.95
N TYR A 442 6.45 -27.82 -0.14
CA TYR A 442 6.43 -27.93 1.32
C TYR A 442 6.08 -26.55 1.92
N LEU A 443 4.99 -26.46 2.68
CA LEU A 443 4.55 -25.23 3.33
C LEU A 443 4.43 -25.46 4.84
N ASP A 444 5.03 -24.61 5.67
CA ASP A 444 4.99 -24.74 7.13
C ASP A 444 5.02 -23.38 7.85
N PHE A 445 3.93 -23.03 8.54
CA PHE A 445 3.77 -21.72 9.23
C PHE A 445 4.08 -21.74 10.73
N ALA A 446 4.67 -22.84 11.21
CA ALA A 446 5.30 -22.92 12.53
C ALA A 446 6.75 -23.43 12.42
N PHE A 447 7.44 -23.01 11.36
CA PHE A 447 8.79 -23.48 11.07
C PHE A 447 9.82 -22.73 11.92
N GLU A 448 10.38 -23.41 12.91
CA GLU A 448 11.47 -22.90 13.76
C GLU A 448 12.76 -23.69 13.61
N ASP A 449 13.87 -22.98 13.37
CA ASP A 449 15.22 -23.50 13.66
C ASP A 449 15.45 -23.47 15.20
N SER A 450 14.90 -24.46 15.89
CA SER A 450 15.38 -24.99 17.18
C SER A 450 15.48 -24.10 18.43
N THR A 451 15.02 -22.84 18.51
CA THR A 451 15.17 -22.09 19.79
C THR A 451 14.08 -21.15 20.31
N ASN A 452 13.00 -20.75 19.62
CA ASN A 452 11.92 -19.92 20.22
C ASN A 452 10.80 -19.54 19.23
N ALA A 453 9.64 -20.18 19.29
CA ALA A 453 8.32 -19.69 18.86
C ALA A 453 7.18 -20.67 19.22
N SER A 454 7.16 -21.22 20.44
CA SER A 454 5.88 -21.75 20.93
C SER A 454 4.96 -20.56 21.23
N ILE A 455 3.72 -20.61 20.72
CA ILE A 455 2.48 -19.97 21.23
C ILE A 455 2.74 -18.87 22.26
N PRO A 456 2.28 -17.60 22.09
CA PRO A 456 2.44 -16.57 23.11
C PRO A 456 2.20 -17.18 24.50
N ILE A 457 3.19 -17.14 25.40
CA ILE A 457 3.22 -17.95 26.65
C ILE A 457 1.89 -17.90 27.43
N ALA A 458 1.17 -16.79 27.30
CA ALA A 458 -0.18 -16.57 27.81
C ALA A 458 -1.26 -17.57 27.34
N MET A 459 -1.14 -18.19 26.16
CA MET A 459 -2.15 -19.07 25.55
C MET A 459 -1.88 -20.57 25.72
N ALA A 460 -0.70 -20.96 26.23
CA ALA A 460 -0.38 -22.37 26.51
C ALA A 460 -1.44 -23.08 27.39
N PRO A 461 -2.03 -22.45 28.44
CA PRO A 461 -3.07 -23.07 29.26
C PRO A 461 -4.40 -23.32 28.55
N LEU A 462 -4.68 -22.58 27.47
CA LEU A 462 -5.96 -22.60 26.73
C LEU A 462 -5.92 -23.49 25.48
N SER A 463 -4.73 -23.96 25.10
CA SER A 463 -4.45 -24.71 23.86
C SER A 463 -5.16 -26.07 23.69
N ARG A 464 -5.89 -26.53 24.70
CA ARG A 464 -6.68 -27.78 24.68
C ARG A 464 -8.15 -27.58 25.04
N ASP A 465 -8.55 -26.36 25.37
CA ASP A 465 -9.94 -26.05 25.69
C ASP A 465 -10.75 -25.93 24.39
N SER A 466 -11.70 -26.84 24.18
CA SER A 466 -12.59 -26.79 23.01
C SER A 466 -13.64 -25.67 23.07
N GLU A 467 -13.81 -25.01 24.22
CA GLU A 467 -14.69 -23.83 24.35
C GLU A 467 -13.94 -22.51 24.15
N HIS A 468 -12.61 -22.53 24.11
CA HIS A 468 -11.82 -21.34 23.91
C HIS A 468 -11.88 -20.87 22.45
N LEU A 469 -12.40 -19.65 22.26
CA LEU A 469 -12.36 -18.90 21.01
C LEU A 469 -11.37 -17.73 21.19
N PRO A 470 -10.28 -17.66 20.41
CA PRO A 470 -9.31 -16.58 20.52
C PRO A 470 -9.94 -15.23 20.13
N ASP A 471 -9.52 -14.14 20.78
CA ASP A 471 -9.99 -12.80 20.44
C ASP A 471 -9.24 -12.28 19.20
N LEU A 472 -9.84 -12.47 18.03
CA LEU A 472 -9.31 -12.04 16.74
C LEU A 472 -9.08 -10.52 16.64
N THR A 473 -9.71 -9.72 17.51
CA THR A 473 -9.60 -8.26 17.46
C THR A 473 -8.35 -7.71 18.16
N ASN A 474 -7.73 -8.49 19.05
CA ASN A 474 -6.55 -8.08 19.81
C ASN A 474 -5.21 -8.52 19.17
N HIS A 475 -5.22 -8.96 17.91
CA HIS A 475 -4.06 -9.57 17.24
C HIS A 475 -3.49 -10.79 18.00
N GLU A 476 -4.28 -11.40 18.89
CA GLU A 476 -3.94 -12.65 19.60
C GLU A 476 -3.93 -13.85 18.65
N TYR A 477 -4.52 -13.72 17.45
CA TYR A 477 -4.55 -14.75 16.42
C TYR A 477 -4.42 -14.20 14.99
N TYR A 478 -3.75 -14.96 14.11
CA TYR A 478 -3.70 -14.72 12.66
C TYR A 478 -4.44 -15.85 11.92
N MET A 479 -4.88 -15.61 10.68
CA MET A 479 -5.44 -16.63 9.80
C MET A 479 -4.39 -17.06 8.78
N GLY A 480 -3.87 -18.28 8.94
CA GLY A 480 -2.89 -18.92 8.08
C GLY A 480 -3.55 -19.86 7.07
N ILE A 481 -3.34 -19.57 5.78
CA ILE A 481 -3.82 -20.41 4.67
C ILE A 481 -2.63 -20.95 3.86
N GLY A 482 -2.57 -22.25 3.62
CA GLY A 482 -1.50 -22.83 2.81
C GLY A 482 -1.62 -22.43 1.34
N ILE A 483 -2.67 -22.92 0.69
CA ILE A 483 -2.95 -22.65 -0.72
C ILE A 483 -4.37 -22.08 -0.84
N ASN A 484 -4.51 -20.92 -1.46
CA ASN A 484 -5.80 -20.26 -1.72
C ASN A 484 -5.99 -20.06 -3.22
N VAL A 485 -7.06 -20.63 -3.78
CA VAL A 485 -7.40 -20.56 -5.20
C VAL A 485 -8.80 -19.97 -5.36
N LEU A 486 -8.88 -18.76 -5.90
CA LEU A 486 -10.15 -18.09 -6.15
C LEU A 486 -10.22 -17.47 -7.54
N ASN A 487 -11.44 -17.39 -8.07
CA ASN A 487 -11.72 -16.76 -9.36
C ASN A 487 -10.86 -17.29 -10.52
N ILE A 488 -10.52 -18.58 -10.56
CA ILE A 488 -9.71 -19.18 -11.63
C ILE A 488 -10.59 -19.88 -12.67
N SER A 489 -10.07 -19.97 -13.90
CA SER A 489 -10.67 -20.71 -15.02
C SER A 489 -9.76 -21.86 -15.46
N GLY A 490 -10.35 -22.86 -16.12
CA GLY A 490 -9.59 -23.99 -16.68
C GLY A 490 -9.07 -24.96 -15.62
N LYS A 491 -8.02 -25.72 -15.98
CA LYS A 491 -7.53 -26.82 -15.15
C LYS A 491 -6.65 -26.31 -14.00
N VAL A 492 -6.97 -26.70 -12.77
CA VAL A 492 -6.15 -26.44 -11.58
C VAL A 492 -5.78 -27.76 -10.93
N ILE A 493 -4.48 -28.03 -10.80
CA ILE A 493 -3.96 -29.25 -10.17
C ILE A 493 -3.18 -28.86 -8.93
N ILE A 494 -3.58 -29.37 -7.77
CA ILE A 494 -2.91 -29.20 -6.48
C ILE A 494 -2.54 -30.60 -6.01
N GLU A 495 -1.29 -31.02 -6.23
CA GLU A 495 -0.90 -32.40 -6.00
C GLU A 495 0.42 -32.58 -5.25
N ARG A 496 0.50 -33.65 -4.43
CA ARG A 496 1.73 -34.04 -3.72
C ARG A 496 2.35 -32.94 -2.84
N ASN A 497 1.57 -31.96 -2.38
CA ASN A 497 2.07 -30.91 -1.49
C ASN A 497 2.05 -31.39 -0.03
N THR A 498 3.02 -30.96 0.76
CA THR A 498 3.04 -31.10 2.22
C THR A 498 2.73 -29.76 2.85
N ILE A 499 1.58 -29.64 3.52
CA ILE A 499 1.07 -28.40 4.12
C ILE A 499 0.95 -28.62 5.62
N LEU A 500 1.80 -27.94 6.38
CA LEU A 500 1.92 -28.08 7.82
C LEU A 500 1.53 -26.79 8.53
N ASN A 501 0.91 -26.94 9.70
CA ASN A 501 0.72 -25.87 10.69
C ASN A 501 -0.06 -24.66 10.17
N MET A 502 -0.97 -24.88 9.22
CA MET A 502 -1.96 -23.89 8.82
C MET A 502 -3.08 -23.86 9.85
N ASN A 503 -3.27 -22.71 10.50
CA ASN A 503 -4.24 -22.59 11.57
C ASN A 503 -5.68 -22.27 11.10
N ALA A 504 -5.86 -21.80 9.85
CA ALA A 504 -7.18 -21.48 9.29
C ALA A 504 -7.61 -22.52 8.25
N ARG A 505 -6.86 -22.63 7.14
CA ARG A 505 -7.20 -23.52 6.01
C ARG A 505 -5.92 -24.14 5.43
N GLY A 506 -5.89 -25.46 5.22
CA GLY A 506 -4.79 -26.11 4.50
C GLY A 506 -4.81 -25.73 3.01
N ILE A 507 -5.88 -26.15 2.33
CA ILE A 507 -6.19 -25.79 0.95
C ILE A 507 -7.59 -25.17 0.91
N SER A 508 -7.72 -24.01 0.26
CA SER A 508 -8.97 -23.28 0.09
C SER A 508 -9.23 -23.04 -1.40
N VAL A 509 -10.39 -23.47 -1.90
CA VAL A 509 -10.81 -23.31 -3.29
C VAL A 509 -12.21 -22.70 -3.33
N THR A 510 -12.32 -21.42 -3.66
CA THR A 510 -13.60 -20.69 -3.59
C THR A 510 -13.88 -19.85 -4.82
N ASP A 511 -15.14 -19.56 -5.12
CA ASP A 511 -15.53 -18.55 -6.11
C ASP A 511 -14.95 -18.74 -7.54
N ASN A 512 -14.59 -19.97 -7.93
CA ASN A 512 -14.01 -20.24 -9.27
C ASN A 512 -15.08 -20.20 -10.37
N PHE A 513 -14.64 -19.98 -11.61
CA PHE A 513 -15.54 -19.89 -12.77
C PHE A 513 -16.07 -21.26 -13.19
N ALA A 514 -17.15 -21.26 -14.00
CA ALA A 514 -17.79 -22.48 -14.47
C ALA A 514 -16.85 -23.43 -15.23
N SER A 515 -15.87 -22.85 -15.91
CA SER A 515 -14.87 -23.59 -16.70
C SER A 515 -13.76 -24.21 -15.84
N ALA A 516 -13.74 -23.97 -14.53
CA ALA A 516 -12.72 -24.50 -13.65
C ALA A 516 -12.91 -26.00 -13.40
N ASP A 517 -11.83 -26.74 -13.58
CA ASP A 517 -11.70 -28.16 -13.25
C ASP A 517 -10.56 -28.33 -12.23
N VAL A 518 -10.94 -28.43 -10.96
CA VAL A 518 -9.99 -28.42 -9.83
C VAL A 518 -9.75 -29.83 -9.32
N ARG A 519 -8.49 -30.24 -9.23
CA ARG A 519 -8.07 -31.54 -8.71
C ARG A 519 -7.12 -31.35 -7.54
N ILE A 520 -7.47 -31.89 -6.38
CA ILE A 520 -6.72 -31.83 -5.12
C ILE A 520 -6.33 -33.26 -4.75
N GLU A 521 -5.11 -33.65 -5.06
CA GLU A 521 -4.71 -35.06 -5.11
C GLU A 521 -3.45 -35.34 -4.29
N GLN A 522 -3.45 -36.39 -3.48
CA GLN A 522 -2.21 -36.89 -2.84
C GLN A 522 -1.49 -35.85 -1.96
N ASN A 523 -2.19 -34.86 -1.40
CA ASN A 523 -1.59 -33.88 -0.51
C ASN A 523 -1.55 -34.39 0.94
N VAL A 524 -0.55 -33.97 1.68
CA VAL A 524 -0.42 -34.23 3.12
C VAL A 524 -0.68 -32.92 3.86
N ILE A 525 -1.76 -32.85 4.63
CA ILE A 525 -2.16 -31.67 5.40
C ILE A 525 -2.13 -32.03 6.88
N LYS A 526 -1.28 -31.36 7.65
CA LYS A 526 -1.21 -31.57 9.09
C LYS A 526 -1.19 -30.25 9.84
N SER A 527 -1.79 -30.20 11.01
CA SER A 527 -1.66 -29.01 11.86
C SER A 527 -1.66 -29.40 13.32
N GLU A 528 -0.66 -28.90 14.04
CA GLU A 528 -0.57 -28.94 15.50
C GLU A 528 -0.83 -27.55 16.11
N GLU A 529 -1.11 -26.55 15.28
CA GLU A 529 -1.46 -25.19 15.70
C GLU A 529 -2.92 -25.11 16.15
N ASN A 530 -3.23 -24.27 17.14
CA ASN A 530 -4.64 -24.06 17.50
C ASN A 530 -5.36 -23.41 16.31
N GLY A 531 -6.66 -23.62 16.15
CA GLY A 531 -7.37 -23.03 15.02
C GLY A 531 -7.68 -21.54 15.22
N SER A 532 -7.85 -20.83 14.09
CA SER A 532 -8.11 -19.39 14.06
C SER A 532 -9.59 -19.01 14.08
N TYR A 533 -10.52 -19.98 14.04
CA TYR A 533 -11.97 -19.73 13.97
C TYR A 533 -12.35 -18.66 12.94
N PRO A 534 -11.98 -18.86 11.67
CA PRO A 534 -12.16 -17.85 10.64
C PRO A 534 -13.63 -17.42 10.56
N PHE A 535 -13.85 -16.12 10.34
CA PHE A 535 -15.19 -15.54 10.16
C PHE A 535 -16.18 -15.71 11.33
N ASN A 536 -15.67 -15.94 12.56
CA ASN A 536 -16.47 -16.25 13.77
C ASN A 536 -17.31 -17.53 13.63
N GLY A 537 -16.84 -18.48 12.82
CA GLY A 537 -17.40 -19.83 12.72
C GLY A 537 -17.22 -20.62 14.01
N ASP A 538 -17.92 -21.75 14.10
CA ASP A 538 -17.74 -22.71 15.19
C ASP A 538 -16.55 -23.65 14.89
N GLU A 539 -16.09 -23.71 13.63
CA GLU A 539 -14.92 -24.47 13.19
C GLU A 539 -13.62 -23.70 13.39
N ALA A 540 -12.64 -24.34 14.03
CA ALA A 540 -11.35 -23.72 14.32
C ALA A 540 -10.48 -23.60 13.06
N GLY A 541 -10.61 -24.55 12.13
CA GLY A 541 -9.93 -24.57 10.85
C GLY A 541 -10.32 -25.81 10.04
N VAL A 542 -9.94 -25.86 8.76
CA VAL A 542 -10.31 -26.96 7.84
C VAL A 542 -9.08 -27.43 7.07
N GLY A 543 -8.94 -28.75 6.90
CA GLY A 543 -7.90 -29.33 6.03
C GLY A 543 -8.08 -28.89 4.57
N ILE A 544 -9.19 -29.29 3.95
CA ILE A 544 -9.56 -28.88 2.59
C ILE A 544 -10.94 -28.22 2.61
N PHE A 545 -11.00 -26.98 2.15
CA PHE A 545 -12.21 -26.18 2.10
C PHE A 545 -12.55 -25.81 0.67
N THR A 546 -13.77 -26.11 0.25
CA THR A 546 -14.27 -25.73 -1.07
C THR A 546 -15.62 -25.05 -0.96
N GLN A 547 -15.82 -23.95 -1.70
CA GLN A 547 -17.09 -23.24 -1.68
C GLN A 547 -17.44 -22.63 -3.03
N GLU A 548 -18.69 -22.81 -3.46
CA GLU A 548 -19.21 -22.30 -4.74
C GLU A 548 -19.12 -20.79 -4.86
N SER A 549 -19.83 -20.11 -3.95
CA SER A 549 -20.04 -18.68 -3.90
C SER A 549 -19.87 -18.26 -2.45
N PHE A 550 -18.69 -17.76 -2.14
CA PHE A 550 -18.33 -17.22 -0.83
C PHE A 550 -18.33 -15.70 -0.87
N MET A 551 -17.42 -15.10 -1.63
CA MET A 551 -17.34 -13.64 -1.80
C MET A 551 -18.09 -13.16 -3.03
N TYR A 552 -18.23 -14.00 -4.05
CA TYR A 552 -18.77 -13.63 -5.35
C TYR A 552 -19.88 -14.57 -5.78
N ARG A 553 -20.83 -14.05 -6.57
CA ARG A 553 -21.88 -14.87 -7.16
C ARG A 553 -21.28 -15.67 -8.32
N ARG A 554 -21.23 -17.00 -8.18
CA ARG A 554 -20.66 -17.91 -9.17
C ARG A 554 -21.60 -19.07 -9.49
N PRO A 555 -21.55 -19.61 -10.72
CA PRO A 555 -22.44 -20.69 -11.15
C PRO A 555 -22.02 -22.09 -10.65
N GLY A 556 -20.91 -22.22 -9.91
CA GLY A 556 -20.31 -23.50 -9.50
C GLY A 556 -19.14 -23.93 -10.41
N PHE A 557 -18.35 -24.91 -9.96
CA PHE A 557 -17.20 -25.48 -10.70
C PHE A 557 -17.06 -26.99 -10.42
N ASN A 558 -16.21 -27.70 -11.17
CA ASN A 558 -15.92 -29.12 -10.90
C ASN A 558 -14.76 -29.26 -9.90
N VAL A 559 -14.91 -30.16 -8.93
CA VAL A 559 -13.86 -30.43 -7.94
C VAL A 559 -13.69 -31.91 -7.61
N VAL A 560 -12.45 -32.38 -7.64
CA VAL A 560 -12.04 -33.73 -7.24
C VAL A 560 -11.06 -33.64 -6.08
N ILE A 561 -11.36 -34.35 -4.98
CA ILE A 561 -10.53 -34.43 -3.78
C ILE A 561 -10.20 -35.90 -3.53
N GLU A 562 -8.98 -36.31 -3.88
CA GLU A 562 -8.57 -37.72 -3.93
C GLU A 562 -7.26 -38.00 -3.19
N ASP A 563 -7.18 -39.14 -2.50
CA ASP A 563 -5.94 -39.67 -1.92
C ASP A 563 -5.18 -38.72 -0.96
N ASN A 564 -5.85 -37.72 -0.37
CA ASN A 564 -5.21 -36.79 0.55
C ASN A 564 -5.12 -37.39 1.96
N VAL A 565 -4.06 -37.03 2.70
CA VAL A 565 -3.87 -37.39 4.11
C VAL A 565 -4.01 -36.14 4.96
N ILE A 566 -5.04 -36.09 5.80
CA ILE A 566 -5.37 -34.95 6.66
C ILE A 566 -5.26 -35.39 8.13
N LYS A 567 -4.38 -34.75 8.90
CA LYS A 567 -4.21 -35.01 10.35
C LYS A 567 -4.26 -33.71 11.14
N LEU A 568 -5.31 -33.50 11.93
CA LEU A 568 -5.52 -32.25 12.66
C LEU A 568 -5.62 -32.55 14.16
N ASP A 569 -4.60 -32.11 14.91
CA ASP A 569 -4.38 -32.54 16.29
C ASP A 569 -4.98 -31.59 17.33
N LYS A 570 -5.64 -30.51 16.89
CA LYS A 570 -6.27 -29.52 17.78
C LYS A 570 -7.80 -29.58 17.74
N PRO A 571 -8.47 -29.10 18.80
CA PRO A 571 -9.92 -29.14 18.87
C PRO A 571 -10.61 -28.38 17.75
N ASN A 572 -11.83 -28.81 17.43
CA ASN A 572 -12.80 -28.13 16.55
C ASN A 572 -12.37 -27.94 15.08
N TYR A 573 -11.33 -28.63 14.63
CA TYR A 573 -10.99 -28.71 13.22
C TYR A 573 -11.95 -29.60 12.44
N CYS A 574 -12.07 -29.33 11.15
CA CYS A 574 -12.77 -30.19 10.19
C CYS A 574 -11.78 -30.79 9.18
N GLY A 575 -12.04 -32.01 8.71
CA GLY A 575 -11.23 -32.64 7.68
C GLY A 575 -11.44 -31.99 6.31
N ILE A 576 -12.59 -32.26 5.70
CA ILE A 576 -12.99 -31.71 4.39
C ILE A 576 -14.35 -31.03 4.53
N GLU A 577 -14.46 -29.81 4.03
CA GLU A 577 -15.74 -29.10 3.93
C GLU A 577 -16.02 -28.64 2.51
N VAL A 578 -17.26 -28.89 2.08
CA VAL A 578 -17.81 -28.44 0.81
C VAL A 578 -19.07 -27.63 1.10
N PHE A 579 -19.03 -26.33 0.84
CA PHE A 579 -20.18 -25.45 0.99
C PHE A 579 -20.77 -25.01 -0.34
N GLY A 580 -22.10 -25.01 -0.41
CA GLY A 580 -22.85 -24.35 -1.46
C GLY A 580 -22.91 -22.85 -1.28
N SER A 581 -23.67 -22.17 -2.15
CA SER A 581 -23.98 -20.75 -1.99
C SER A 581 -24.66 -20.43 -0.65
N GLU A 582 -24.13 -19.43 0.08
CA GLU A 582 -24.82 -18.82 1.23
C GLU A 582 -25.89 -17.79 0.81
N ILE A 583 -25.95 -17.45 -0.47
CA ILE A 583 -26.88 -16.47 -1.03
C ILE A 583 -28.13 -17.23 -1.53
N ASP A 584 -29.26 -17.02 -0.83
CA ASP A 584 -30.57 -17.63 -1.09
C ASP A 584 -31.27 -16.97 -2.31
N ASP A 585 -30.58 -16.92 -3.46
CA ASP A 585 -31.01 -16.27 -4.70
C ASP A 585 -31.05 -17.30 -5.86
N LYS A 586 -32.09 -17.22 -6.71
CA LYS A 586 -32.43 -18.26 -7.71
C LYS A 586 -31.43 -18.38 -8.87
N ASP A 587 -30.60 -17.36 -9.06
CA ASP A 587 -29.64 -17.26 -10.16
C ASP A 587 -28.20 -17.68 -9.77
N VAL A 588 -28.00 -18.21 -8.56
CA VAL A 588 -26.71 -18.75 -8.10
C VAL A 588 -26.73 -20.28 -8.22
N GLY A 589 -25.82 -20.83 -9.05
CA GLY A 589 -25.75 -22.26 -9.33
C GLY A 589 -25.12 -23.07 -8.18
N ALA A 590 -25.36 -24.38 -8.18
CA ALA A 590 -24.64 -25.36 -7.34
C ALA A 590 -23.34 -25.83 -8.02
N LEU A 591 -22.35 -26.39 -7.29
CA LEU A 591 -21.22 -27.11 -7.88
C LEU A 591 -21.81 -28.13 -8.87
N PHE A 592 -21.27 -28.14 -10.09
CA PHE A 592 -21.85 -28.94 -11.16
C PHE A 592 -21.72 -30.44 -10.83
N SER A 593 -20.56 -30.82 -10.34
CA SER A 593 -20.21 -32.16 -9.86
C SER A 593 -19.02 -32.08 -8.93
N GLY A 594 -18.97 -32.95 -7.93
CA GLY A 594 -17.78 -33.12 -7.12
C GLY A 594 -17.58 -34.54 -6.63
N SER A 595 -16.34 -34.88 -6.30
CA SER A 595 -15.98 -36.21 -5.80
C SER A 595 -14.97 -36.11 -4.68
N ILE A 596 -15.21 -36.84 -3.59
CA ILE A 596 -14.32 -36.94 -2.44
C ILE A 596 -14.04 -38.42 -2.22
N PHE A 597 -12.83 -38.88 -2.54
CA PHE A 597 -12.56 -40.31 -2.45
C PHE A 597 -11.16 -40.69 -1.99
N ASN A 598 -11.08 -41.84 -1.33
CA ASN A 598 -9.83 -42.44 -0.83
C ASN A 598 -8.99 -41.52 0.10
N ASN A 599 -9.60 -40.50 0.70
CA ASN A 599 -8.89 -39.61 1.63
C ASN A 599 -8.76 -40.29 3.01
N GLN A 600 -7.64 -40.04 3.68
CA GLN A 600 -7.39 -40.48 5.06
C GLN A 600 -7.46 -39.27 6.00
N ILE A 601 -8.48 -39.23 6.85
CA ILE A 601 -8.77 -38.11 7.74
C ILE A 601 -8.65 -38.60 9.18
N HIS A 602 -7.77 -37.95 9.94
CA HIS A 602 -7.61 -38.17 11.37
C HIS A 602 -7.80 -36.85 12.12
N LEU A 603 -8.77 -36.82 13.03
CA LEU A 603 -9.07 -35.65 13.85
C LEU A 603 -8.90 -36.03 15.32
N LEU A 604 -8.01 -35.35 16.06
CA LEU A 604 -7.84 -35.68 17.48
C LEU A 604 -9.11 -35.35 18.28
N ASN A 605 -9.71 -34.18 18.01
CA ASN A 605 -10.94 -33.67 18.64
C ASN A 605 -11.73 -32.74 17.68
N GLY A 606 -12.11 -33.23 16.51
CA GLY A 606 -12.71 -32.43 15.45
C GLY A 606 -14.21 -32.15 15.58
N LEU A 607 -14.73 -31.33 14.67
CA LEU A 607 -16.16 -31.16 14.44
C LEU A 607 -16.68 -32.19 13.43
N PHE A 608 -16.18 -32.13 12.20
CA PHE A 608 -16.62 -32.94 11.07
C PHE A 608 -15.44 -33.62 10.40
N GLY A 609 -15.53 -34.92 10.12
CA GLY A 609 -14.61 -35.59 9.19
C GLY A 609 -14.79 -35.03 7.78
N ILE A 610 -16.00 -35.16 7.24
CA ILE A 610 -16.42 -34.60 5.95
C ILE A 610 -17.78 -33.91 6.14
N ASN A 611 -17.91 -32.64 5.72
CA ASN A 611 -19.19 -31.92 5.70
C ASN A 611 -19.51 -31.46 4.28
N ILE A 612 -20.74 -31.75 3.82
CA ILE A 612 -21.20 -31.43 2.47
C ILE A 612 -22.52 -30.67 2.54
N ASN A 613 -22.50 -29.47 2.00
CA ASN A 613 -23.66 -28.59 1.82
C ASN A 613 -23.79 -28.18 0.35
N SER A 614 -23.58 -29.12 -0.57
CA SER A 614 -23.74 -28.92 -2.01
C SER A 614 -24.43 -30.14 -2.63
N LYS A 615 -24.90 -30.01 -3.87
CA LYS A 615 -25.56 -31.07 -4.64
C LYS A 615 -24.53 -31.79 -5.52
N ASN A 616 -24.87 -32.99 -6.01
CA ASN A 616 -24.09 -33.72 -7.02
C ASN A 616 -22.68 -34.12 -6.55
N PHE A 617 -22.58 -34.74 -5.37
CA PHE A 617 -21.32 -35.23 -4.80
C PHE A 617 -21.31 -36.75 -4.66
N GLU A 618 -20.19 -37.35 -5.06
CA GLU A 618 -19.83 -38.71 -4.70
C GLU A 618 -18.77 -38.72 -3.60
N VAL A 619 -19.02 -39.49 -2.53
CA VAL A 619 -18.14 -39.63 -1.38
C VAL A 619 -17.85 -41.10 -1.18
N SER A 620 -16.65 -41.56 -1.52
CA SER A 620 -16.35 -42.98 -1.50
C SER A 620 -14.96 -43.38 -1.05
N GLY A 621 -14.82 -44.53 -0.37
CA GLY A 621 -13.50 -45.06 0.01
C GLY A 621 -12.71 -44.24 1.03
N ASN A 622 -13.30 -43.21 1.66
CA ASN A 622 -12.60 -42.36 2.62
C ASN A 622 -12.48 -43.08 3.98
N LYS A 623 -11.32 -42.95 4.64
CA LYS A 623 -11.11 -43.41 6.02
C LYS A 623 -11.13 -42.23 6.98
N ILE A 624 -12.02 -42.26 7.97
CA ILE A 624 -12.15 -41.22 9.00
C ILE A 624 -11.91 -41.85 10.38
N SER A 625 -11.01 -41.27 11.17
CA SER A 625 -10.57 -41.81 12.46
C SER A 625 -10.36 -40.71 13.51
N GLY A 626 -10.23 -41.11 14.78
CA GLY A 626 -10.01 -40.19 15.90
C GLY A 626 -11.30 -39.86 16.65
N ASN A 627 -11.46 -38.62 17.14
CA ASN A 627 -12.68 -38.17 17.81
C ASN A 627 -13.31 -36.98 17.07
N ALA A 628 -14.59 -37.07 16.70
CA ALA A 628 -15.33 -35.94 16.11
C ALA A 628 -16.81 -35.98 16.47
N PHE A 629 -17.53 -34.87 16.31
CA PHE A 629 -19.00 -34.87 16.49
C PHE A 629 -19.71 -35.60 15.34
N PHE A 630 -19.18 -35.51 14.12
CA PHE A 630 -19.71 -36.25 12.97
C PHE A 630 -18.57 -36.79 12.10
N GLY A 631 -18.73 -38.02 11.60
CA GLY A 631 -17.84 -38.58 10.59
C GLY A 631 -18.11 -37.93 9.24
N ILE A 632 -19.29 -38.18 8.68
CA ILE A 632 -19.77 -37.54 7.45
C ILE A 632 -21.10 -36.86 7.75
N GLN A 633 -21.21 -35.56 7.45
CA GLN A 633 -22.41 -34.76 7.63
C GLN A 633 -22.85 -34.15 6.31
N THR A 634 -24.17 -34.09 6.11
CA THR A 634 -24.76 -33.24 5.08
C THR A 634 -25.60 -32.14 5.74
N THR A 635 -25.32 -30.87 5.43
CA THR A 635 -26.04 -29.71 5.99
C THR A 635 -26.81 -28.97 4.89
N GLY A 636 -27.83 -28.17 5.25
CA GLY A 636 -28.51 -27.25 4.32
C GLY A 636 -29.44 -27.84 3.24
N LEU A 637 -29.36 -29.14 2.94
CA LEU A 637 -30.12 -29.80 1.86
C LEU A 637 -31.59 -30.11 2.26
N LYS A 638 -32.45 -29.10 2.43
CA LYS A 638 -33.89 -29.32 2.70
C LYS A 638 -34.61 -29.91 1.48
N LYS A 639 -35.07 -31.17 1.57
CA LYS A 639 -36.10 -31.81 0.70
C LYS A 639 -36.03 -31.46 -0.80
N SER A 640 -34.83 -31.28 -1.35
CA SER A 640 -34.61 -31.17 -2.78
C SER A 640 -34.74 -32.58 -3.37
N LYS A 641 -35.78 -32.83 -4.18
CA LYS A 641 -35.93 -34.12 -4.90
C LYS A 641 -34.77 -34.40 -5.87
N ASP A 642 -33.92 -33.40 -6.11
CA ASP A 642 -32.87 -33.39 -7.13
C ASP A 642 -31.44 -33.34 -6.56
N ALA A 643 -31.21 -33.74 -5.29
CA ALA A 643 -29.86 -33.86 -4.75
C ALA A 643 -29.29 -35.28 -5.03
N ASP A 644 -28.39 -35.43 -6.00
CA ASP A 644 -27.68 -36.69 -6.27
C ASP A 644 -26.44 -36.80 -5.38
N LEU A 645 -26.62 -37.25 -4.13
CA LEU A 645 -25.52 -37.57 -3.22
C LEU A 645 -25.31 -39.08 -3.14
N LYS A 646 -24.08 -39.54 -3.37
CA LYS A 646 -23.71 -40.96 -3.32
C LYS A 646 -22.64 -41.17 -2.26
N PHE A 647 -22.91 -42.07 -1.31
CA PHE A 647 -21.95 -42.47 -0.28
C PHE A 647 -21.66 -43.97 -0.44
N LYS A 648 -20.38 -44.35 -0.54
CA LYS A 648 -20.00 -45.74 -0.81
C LYS A 648 -18.68 -46.11 -0.14
N ASP A 649 -18.61 -47.25 0.55
CA ASP A 649 -17.35 -47.84 1.06
C ASP A 649 -16.49 -46.89 1.93
N ASN A 650 -17.08 -45.94 2.66
CA ASN A 650 -16.34 -45.09 3.59
C ASN A 650 -16.12 -45.84 4.93
N ASP A 651 -14.89 -45.84 5.42
CA ASP A 651 -14.49 -46.47 6.69
C ASP A 651 -14.48 -45.44 7.83
N VAL A 652 -15.39 -45.62 8.79
CA VAL A 652 -15.48 -44.83 10.02
C VAL A 652 -15.28 -45.69 11.27
N SER A 653 -14.72 -46.90 11.11
CA SER A 653 -14.60 -47.88 12.21
C SER A 653 -13.68 -47.44 13.34
N GLU A 654 -12.70 -46.59 13.03
CA GLU A 654 -11.76 -45.99 13.98
C GLU A 654 -12.20 -44.59 14.46
N LEU A 655 -13.42 -44.16 14.13
CA LEU A 655 -13.99 -42.89 14.58
C LEU A 655 -14.80 -43.08 15.86
N ILE A 656 -14.45 -42.33 16.90
CA ILE A 656 -15.22 -42.19 18.13
C ILE A 656 -16.09 -40.94 17.99
N VAL A 657 -17.40 -41.15 17.90
CA VAL A 657 -18.38 -40.06 17.84
C VAL A 657 -18.55 -39.45 19.24
N ARG A 658 -18.31 -38.14 19.34
CA ARG A 658 -18.49 -37.38 20.59
C ARG A 658 -19.98 -37.24 20.91
N GLU A 659 -20.33 -37.28 22.19
CA GLU A 659 -21.69 -36.97 22.65
C GLU A 659 -22.12 -35.60 22.11
N PRO A 660 -23.30 -35.48 21.48
CA PRO A 660 -23.75 -34.22 20.89
C PRO A 660 -23.84 -33.16 21.97
N PHE A 661 -23.16 -32.04 21.76
CA PHE A 661 -23.29 -30.86 22.59
C PHE A 661 -24.68 -30.25 22.36
N PHE A 662 -25.69 -30.74 23.09
CA PHE A 662 -26.98 -30.05 23.25
C PHE A 662 -26.76 -28.78 24.08
N GLY A 663 -26.07 -27.80 23.51
CA GLY A 663 -25.68 -26.58 24.21
C GLY A 663 -25.44 -25.42 23.25
N ARG A 664 -26.45 -24.57 23.10
CA ARG A 664 -26.43 -23.23 22.48
C ARG A 664 -26.47 -23.18 20.95
N VAL A 665 -27.69 -23.36 20.44
CA VAL A 665 -28.23 -22.44 19.43
C VAL A 665 -27.97 -21.00 19.90
N ARG A 666 -27.01 -20.30 19.31
CA ARG A 666 -26.87 -18.84 19.46
C ARG A 666 -28.14 -18.20 18.90
N ARG A 667 -29.15 -17.98 19.74
CA ARG A 667 -30.09 -16.87 19.55
C ARG A 667 -29.24 -15.61 19.63
N ARG A 668 -28.79 -15.10 18.47
CA ARG A 668 -28.29 -13.72 18.37
C ARG A 668 -29.38 -12.82 18.95
N ARG A 669 -29.13 -12.21 20.11
CA ARG A 669 -29.85 -10.99 20.47
C ARG A 669 -29.40 -9.93 19.46
N PRO A 670 -30.31 -9.23 18.77
CA PRO A 670 -29.93 -8.00 18.11
C PRO A 670 -29.60 -7.01 19.23
N THR A 671 -28.34 -6.56 19.30
CA THR A 671 -27.95 -5.39 20.09
C THR A 671 -27.62 -4.28 19.12
N GLU A 672 -28.47 -3.25 19.19
CA GLU A 672 -28.37 -1.82 18.84
C GLU A 672 -27.26 -1.35 17.89
#